data_AF-A0A1W1XY58-F1
#
_entry.id   AF-A0A1W1XY58-F1
#
_cell.length_a   1.000
_cell.length_b   1.000
_cell.length_c   1.000
_cell.angle_alpha   90.00
_cell.angle_beta   90.00
_cell.angle_gamma   90.00
#
_symmetry.space_group_name_H-M   'P 1'
#
loop_
_entity.id
_entity.type
_entity.pdbx_description
1 polymer ?
#
loop_
_entity_poly.entity_id
_entity_poly.type
_entity_poly.pdbx_seq_one_letter_code
_entity_poly.pdbx_strand_id
1 'polypeptide(L)'
;LRLFDGVERLQVKVRWSAGPPLEPIRAGDALGGIRVRNVAYGRASAVPEFDDEIDHPAFQEEALEGDRTPLGETIFWLPPGYWTLVVQPENEEENLEGFTQLECHLVPVQPGRITVVDWPPSLARAFGGEETGRVEILDASGDSRIGTVDVALLNADRLGIEATRDNVRIHEAGVEARILSVERLKTPLDVLLLLDSSGSMKHQMSQALESAAHFIRGLPPDARITTVDFDTRPKKIQAADRAALLKALRRVRADGATALYDSILLGLKELQGKNRPALVVFTDGVDANYNDTGPGSRATKDEVLQAVSRSGIPVYTIGLGDKSDVDTLKRLATLSGGAYYAASTPEDLDPIFERIQKNLGNDYRVRFQRPARPRVGSQPVVSLVVDNSGSMDLDPEQAGCDYRIERVRQTLRRFVQDLPANFMVQLLTFSDEVKVSQVLTRYRPPLARALSLMKGEGGTNTIGAVRAALDSLRAVPSSQRFLVFLTDAALEVEEDDVKEFQTLLGVIRDARIRSLWLGMVEGDQEEVFARAARLSGGRHVIATDLDQVARTFRDLAREMGAQQDSLSLTSLRVEIRHHTPAGENVTLVASRDVDFPPAPEADVETNPEAVTWKAGPPLRPYDPELAADITGSDRVGREALVIKRIPLDYTANNKAVRMHFKEAAFLSRLRGIDAPDGYRFLALTLDLENILPAQKVAILPDGSHHPAAWVGGEVQPVRYENRVPDYLIPDLKRHCFLRWNNERSYPVSEITWLLENPLMVPGRTALAVEPGHPVRGALGFLVPAGAARAASFQYYDTAYGHVTVPLWGVTRKSEPVPMETLPQEAPTRLSETFSFRVTGISDKDRIDRVEAGEGGVFRIIQGEWISRIQAHVRLEPMERIRLLVQDEKGIRLFRLHPVTSRLPLGY
;
A
#
# COMPACT_ATOMS: atom_id res chain seq x y z
N LEU A 1 17.41 -24.42 -16.96
CA LEU A 1 17.06 -25.83 -17.30
C LEU A 1 16.65 -25.89 -18.78
N ARG A 2 17.44 -26.48 -19.69
CA ARG A 2 16.99 -26.72 -21.08
C ARG A 2 16.19 -28.02 -21.14
N LEU A 3 14.87 -27.93 -21.35
CA LEU A 3 14.00 -29.08 -21.59
C LEU A 3 14.05 -29.41 -23.09
N PHE A 4 14.82 -30.43 -23.46
CA PHE A 4 14.67 -31.07 -24.77
C PHE A 4 13.63 -32.19 -24.65
N ASP A 5 12.81 -32.32 -25.70
CA ASP A 5 11.76 -33.33 -25.86
C ASP A 5 12.14 -34.71 -25.28
N GLY A 6 11.31 -35.21 -24.36
CA GLY A 6 11.29 -36.64 -23.99
C GLY A 6 11.95 -37.06 -22.66
N VAL A 7 12.36 -36.14 -21.79
CA VAL A 7 12.94 -36.51 -20.47
C VAL A 7 11.93 -36.34 -19.34
N GLU A 8 11.12 -37.37 -19.06
CA GLU A 8 10.05 -37.32 -18.05
C GLU A 8 10.50 -37.23 -16.57
N ARG A 9 11.81 -37.23 -16.24
CA ARG A 9 12.26 -37.33 -14.83
C ARG A 9 13.54 -36.57 -14.48
N LEU A 10 13.61 -35.28 -14.77
CA LEU A 10 14.60 -34.40 -14.13
C LEU A 10 14.01 -33.81 -12.84
N GLN A 11 14.71 -33.99 -11.72
CA GLN A 11 14.40 -33.34 -10.44
C GLN A 11 15.60 -32.54 -9.99
N VAL A 12 15.42 -31.23 -9.76
CA VAL A 12 16.45 -30.40 -9.14
C VAL A 12 16.32 -30.53 -7.63
N LYS A 13 17.40 -30.99 -6.99
CA LYS A 13 17.49 -31.14 -5.53
C LYS A 13 18.56 -30.20 -5.01
N VAL A 14 18.15 -29.12 -4.36
CA VAL A 14 19.07 -28.27 -3.61
C VAL A 14 19.21 -28.84 -2.21
N ARG A 15 20.45 -29.14 -1.80
CA ARG A 15 20.74 -29.69 -0.46
C ARG A 15 21.23 -28.59 0.45
N TRP A 16 20.58 -28.45 1.59
CA TRP A 16 21.07 -27.67 2.72
C TRP A 16 21.84 -28.61 3.66
N SER A 17 23.14 -28.39 3.84
CA SER A 17 24.01 -29.31 4.61
C SER A 17 23.71 -29.35 6.12
N ALA A 18 22.99 -28.35 6.64
CA ALA A 18 22.73 -28.17 8.07
C ALA A 18 21.23 -28.30 8.44
N GLY A 19 20.41 -28.97 7.62
CA GLY A 19 18.98 -29.14 7.90
C GLY A 19 18.24 -29.96 6.83
N PRO A 20 16.90 -30.01 6.88
CA PRO A 20 16.12 -30.78 5.92
C PRO A 20 16.30 -30.22 4.50
N PRO A 21 16.28 -31.09 3.46
CA PRO A 21 16.40 -30.66 2.08
C PRO A 21 15.24 -29.74 1.69
N LEU A 22 15.51 -28.83 0.74
CA LEU A 22 14.46 -28.01 0.13
C LEU A 22 13.46 -28.89 -0.62
N GLU A 23 12.22 -28.40 -0.77
CA GLU A 23 11.20 -29.10 -1.54
C GLU A 23 11.69 -29.32 -2.98
N PRO A 24 11.84 -30.57 -3.46
CA PRO A 24 12.39 -30.81 -4.79
C PRO A 24 11.50 -30.23 -5.90
N ILE A 25 12.12 -29.51 -6.83
CA ILE A 25 11.43 -28.98 -8.01
C ILE A 25 11.35 -30.07 -9.07
N ARG A 26 10.15 -30.36 -9.55
CA ARG A 26 9.92 -31.28 -10.66
C ARG A 26 10.06 -30.52 -11.98
N ALA A 27 10.82 -31.08 -12.93
CA ALA A 27 10.76 -30.63 -14.31
C ALA A 27 9.36 -30.88 -14.89
N GLY A 28 8.90 -29.99 -15.77
CA GLY A 28 7.66 -30.15 -16.51
C GLY A 28 7.44 -29.00 -17.50
N ASP A 29 6.63 -29.29 -18.52
CA ASP A 29 6.38 -28.37 -19.66
C ASP A 29 5.27 -27.35 -19.37
N ALA A 30 4.63 -27.46 -18.20
CA ALA A 30 3.60 -26.54 -17.74
C ALA A 30 4.21 -25.49 -16.81
N LEU A 31 3.80 -24.24 -16.99
CA LEU A 31 4.06 -23.19 -16.01
C LEU A 31 3.45 -23.58 -14.65
N GLY A 32 4.12 -23.19 -13.59
CA GLY A 32 3.53 -23.05 -12.27
C GLY A 32 3.16 -21.59 -12.02
N GLY A 33 2.93 -21.25 -10.76
CA GLY A 33 2.72 -19.86 -10.39
C GLY A 33 2.93 -19.60 -8.92
N ILE A 34 3.03 -18.33 -8.59
CA ILE A 34 3.06 -17.84 -7.21
C ILE A 34 1.86 -16.93 -7.02
N ARG A 35 1.15 -17.09 -5.89
CA ARG A 35 0.11 -16.16 -5.46
C ARG A 35 0.50 -15.58 -4.12
N VAL A 36 0.85 -14.30 -4.10
CA VAL A 36 1.26 -13.55 -2.91
C VAL A 36 0.05 -12.84 -2.33
N ARG A 37 -0.30 -13.18 -1.09
CA ARG A 37 -1.37 -12.54 -0.32
C ARG A 37 -0.79 -11.48 0.60
N ASN A 38 -1.57 -10.44 0.90
CA ASN A 38 -1.20 -9.35 1.80
C ASN A 38 0.03 -8.53 1.36
N VAL A 39 0.20 -8.30 0.05
CA VAL A 39 1.15 -7.28 -0.43
C VAL A 39 0.57 -5.91 -0.09
N ALA A 40 0.94 -5.42 1.08
CA ALA A 40 0.27 -4.30 1.73
C ALA A 40 0.66 -2.93 1.16
N TYR A 41 1.75 -2.86 0.39
CA TYR A 41 2.24 -1.65 -0.25
C TYR A 41 3.07 -2.04 -1.49
N GLY A 42 3.21 -1.08 -2.42
CA GLY A 42 4.09 -1.19 -3.57
C GLY A 42 3.76 -2.34 -4.54
N ARG A 43 4.80 -2.77 -5.26
CA ARG A 43 4.74 -3.77 -6.32
C ARG A 43 5.60 -4.98 -5.95
N ALA A 44 5.08 -6.16 -6.28
CA ALA A 44 5.84 -7.39 -6.15
C ALA A 44 6.36 -7.86 -7.51
N SER A 45 7.63 -8.22 -7.56
CA SER A 45 8.28 -8.89 -8.68
C SER A 45 8.85 -10.25 -8.23
N ALA A 46 9.15 -11.12 -9.20
CA ALA A 46 9.77 -12.41 -8.99
C ALA A 46 11.04 -12.48 -9.83
N VAL A 47 12.14 -12.91 -9.24
CA VAL A 47 13.45 -13.07 -9.89
C VAL A 47 13.91 -14.51 -9.72
N PRO A 48 14.55 -15.13 -10.72
CA PRO A 48 15.16 -16.45 -10.54
C PRO A 48 16.09 -16.46 -9.33
N GLU A 49 15.96 -17.47 -8.48
CA GLU A 49 16.79 -17.55 -7.28
C GLU A 49 18.28 -17.81 -7.60
N PHE A 50 18.55 -18.47 -8.72
CA PHE A 50 19.89 -18.80 -9.18
C PHE A 50 20.11 -18.15 -10.55
N ASP A 51 21.36 -17.79 -10.86
CA ASP A 51 21.79 -17.15 -12.13
C ASP A 51 21.62 -18.10 -13.33
N ASP A 52 20.38 -18.48 -13.61
CA ASP A 52 19.98 -19.38 -14.68
C ASP A 52 19.27 -18.58 -15.78
N GLU A 53 19.66 -18.81 -17.03
CA GLU A 53 18.90 -18.35 -18.20
C GLU A 53 17.54 -19.09 -18.23
N ILE A 54 16.45 -18.34 -18.21
CA ILE A 54 15.09 -18.88 -18.27
C ILE A 54 14.69 -19.05 -19.73
N ASP A 55 14.54 -20.29 -20.16
CA ASP A 55 14.00 -20.61 -21.47
C ASP A 55 12.77 -21.50 -21.30
N HIS A 56 11.58 -20.94 -21.56
CA HIS A 56 10.32 -21.67 -21.52
C HIS A 56 9.34 -21.08 -22.54
N PRO A 57 8.71 -21.89 -23.40
CA PRO A 57 7.94 -21.41 -24.56
C PRO A 57 6.69 -20.59 -24.20
N ALA A 58 6.14 -20.80 -23.00
CA ALA A 58 5.00 -20.03 -22.48
C ALA A 58 5.40 -18.89 -21.52
N PHE A 59 6.69 -18.71 -21.23
CA PHE A 59 7.17 -17.66 -20.33
C PHE A 59 7.55 -16.40 -21.11
N GLN A 60 7.28 -15.24 -20.54
CA GLN A 60 7.67 -13.93 -21.06
C GLN A 60 8.29 -13.15 -19.89
N GLU A 61 9.30 -12.31 -20.15
CA GLU A 61 9.98 -11.54 -19.10
C GLU A 61 9.02 -10.63 -18.33
N GLU A 62 7.95 -10.14 -18.96
CA GLU A 62 6.93 -9.33 -18.29
C GLU A 62 6.16 -10.11 -17.21
N ALA A 63 6.24 -11.45 -17.18
CA ALA A 63 5.65 -12.27 -16.12
C ALA A 63 6.48 -12.28 -14.82
N LEU A 64 7.70 -11.74 -14.85
CA LEU A 64 8.50 -11.44 -13.65
C LEU A 64 7.84 -10.34 -12.80
N GLU A 65 7.00 -9.53 -13.43
CA GLU A 65 6.22 -8.51 -12.76
C GLU A 65 4.85 -9.05 -12.39
N GLY A 66 4.50 -8.95 -11.11
CA GLY A 66 3.29 -9.58 -10.61
C GLY A 66 2.01 -8.89 -11.08
N ASP A 67 1.02 -9.68 -11.48
CA ASP A 67 -0.32 -9.20 -11.81
C ASP A 67 -1.13 -9.00 -10.51
N ARG A 68 -1.35 -7.74 -10.12
CA ARG A 68 -2.12 -7.39 -8.91
C ARG A 68 -3.62 -7.44 -9.20
N THR A 69 -4.32 -8.42 -8.62
CA THR A 69 -5.78 -8.58 -8.72
C THR A 69 -6.56 -7.40 -8.10
N PRO A 70 -7.87 -7.24 -8.38
CA PRO A 70 -8.71 -6.27 -7.68
C PRO A 70 -8.77 -6.50 -6.16
N LEU A 71 -8.61 -7.75 -5.72
CA LEU A 71 -8.53 -8.07 -4.29
C LEU A 71 -7.14 -7.75 -3.70
N GLY A 72 -6.21 -7.31 -4.56
CA GLY A 72 -4.82 -6.96 -4.33
C GLY A 72 -3.94 -8.09 -3.78
N GLU A 73 -4.30 -9.33 -4.11
CA GLU A 73 -3.33 -10.43 -4.23
C GLU A 73 -2.50 -10.23 -5.51
N THR A 74 -1.23 -10.64 -5.48
CA THR A 74 -0.35 -10.59 -6.66
C THR A 74 -0.10 -11.99 -7.18
N ILE A 75 -0.27 -12.19 -8.49
CA ILE A 75 -0.13 -13.50 -9.14
C ILE A 75 1.02 -13.46 -10.15
N PHE A 76 1.83 -14.50 -10.16
CA PHE A 76 2.92 -14.73 -11.10
C PHE A 76 2.71 -16.06 -11.83
N TRP A 77 3.01 -16.07 -13.12
CA TRP A 77 3.00 -17.27 -13.98
C TRP A 77 4.44 -17.60 -14.35
N LEU A 78 5.03 -18.58 -13.67
CA LEU A 78 6.47 -18.79 -13.65
C LEU A 78 6.84 -20.24 -14.01
N PRO A 79 7.96 -20.45 -14.73
CA PRO A 79 8.52 -21.78 -14.91
C PRO A 79 8.84 -22.48 -13.57
N PRO A 80 8.83 -23.83 -13.55
CA PRO A 80 9.27 -24.58 -12.39
C PRO A 80 10.68 -24.21 -11.97
N GLY A 81 10.86 -23.85 -10.70
CA GLY A 81 12.13 -23.35 -10.18
C GLY A 81 12.01 -22.82 -8.77
N TYR A 82 13.12 -22.33 -8.21
CA TYR A 82 13.10 -21.49 -7.02
C TYR A 82 13.18 -20.03 -7.44
N TRP A 83 12.44 -19.20 -6.73
CA TRP A 83 12.28 -17.79 -7.04
C TRP A 83 12.48 -16.94 -5.80
N THR A 84 13.10 -15.78 -5.99
CA THR A 84 13.11 -14.69 -5.02
C THR A 84 11.90 -13.81 -5.30
N LEU A 85 11.04 -13.61 -4.30
CA LEU A 85 10.03 -12.57 -4.36
C LEU A 85 10.61 -11.27 -3.84
N VAL A 86 10.42 -10.19 -4.59
CA VAL A 86 10.89 -8.86 -4.25
C VAL A 86 9.68 -7.93 -4.15
N VAL A 87 9.54 -7.17 -3.06
CA VAL A 87 8.52 -6.13 -2.91
C VAL A 87 9.21 -4.79 -2.75
N GLN A 88 8.84 -3.84 -3.62
CA GLN A 88 9.40 -2.50 -3.69
C GLN A 88 8.28 -1.45 -3.72
N PRO A 89 8.55 -0.19 -3.37
CA PRO A 89 7.58 0.91 -3.51
C PRO A 89 7.09 1.08 -4.95
N GLU A 90 5.91 1.69 -5.14
CA GLU A 90 5.32 1.84 -6.48
C GLU A 90 6.03 2.91 -7.33
N ASN A 91 6.59 3.95 -6.67
CA ASN A 91 7.40 4.98 -7.29
C ASN A 91 8.74 5.11 -6.54
N GLU A 92 9.85 5.17 -7.28
CA GLU A 92 11.20 5.37 -6.70
C GLU A 92 11.35 6.76 -6.05
N GLU A 93 10.58 7.76 -6.50
CA GLU A 93 10.56 9.13 -5.96
C GLU A 93 9.73 9.27 -4.66
N GLU A 94 8.95 8.25 -4.29
CA GLU A 94 8.40 8.17 -2.94
C GLU A 94 9.57 7.88 -2.00
N ASN A 95 10.26 8.94 -1.58
CA ASN A 95 11.33 8.93 -0.58
C ASN A 95 10.79 8.27 0.70
N LEU A 96 10.85 6.95 0.77
CA LEU A 96 10.52 6.22 1.97
C LEU A 96 11.72 6.36 2.89
N GLU A 97 11.54 7.06 4.00
CA GLU A 97 12.48 7.12 5.13
C GLU A 97 12.81 5.74 5.76
N GLY A 98 12.36 4.64 5.14
CA GLY A 98 12.43 3.25 5.60
C GLY A 98 13.12 2.33 4.58
N PHE A 99 12.47 1.22 4.20
CA PHE A 99 13.06 0.21 3.31
C PHE A 99 12.89 0.54 1.83
N THR A 100 13.94 0.33 1.03
CA THR A 100 13.83 0.40 -0.44
C THR A 100 13.34 -0.91 -1.05
N GLN A 101 13.53 -2.03 -0.34
CA GLN A 101 13.25 -3.37 -0.86
C GLN A 101 13.02 -4.41 0.24
N LEU A 102 12.06 -5.33 0.02
CA LEU A 102 11.88 -6.55 0.81
C LEU A 102 12.05 -7.80 -0.05
N GLU A 103 12.75 -8.81 0.46
CA GLU A 103 13.01 -10.05 -0.27
C GLU A 103 12.55 -11.30 0.50
N CYS A 104 12.06 -12.29 -0.25
CA CYS A 104 11.83 -13.65 0.24
C CYS A 104 12.45 -14.66 -0.72
N HIS A 105 13.49 -15.35 -0.26
CA HIS A 105 14.22 -16.32 -1.07
C HIS A 105 13.61 -17.73 -1.04
N LEU A 106 13.99 -18.52 -2.04
CA LEU A 106 13.75 -19.96 -2.19
C LEU A 106 12.26 -20.33 -2.23
N VAL A 107 11.42 -19.48 -2.81
CA VAL A 107 10.00 -19.78 -3.03
C VAL A 107 9.88 -20.82 -4.16
N PRO A 108 9.35 -22.02 -3.90
CA PRO A 108 9.30 -23.07 -4.90
C PRO A 108 8.13 -22.86 -5.86
N VAL A 109 8.34 -23.13 -7.15
CA VAL A 109 7.30 -23.20 -8.18
C VAL A 109 7.31 -24.60 -8.77
N GLN A 110 6.16 -25.29 -8.67
CA GLN A 110 5.95 -26.61 -9.23
C GLN A 110 5.14 -26.52 -10.53
N PRO A 111 5.38 -27.39 -11.52
CA PRO A 111 4.64 -27.38 -12.78
C PRO A 111 3.14 -27.60 -12.52
N GLY A 112 2.29 -26.74 -13.09
CA GLY A 112 0.84 -26.83 -12.99
C GLY A 112 0.27 -26.62 -11.57
N ARG A 113 0.99 -25.94 -10.67
CA ARG A 113 0.49 -25.61 -9.32
C ARG A 113 0.80 -24.16 -8.94
N ILE A 114 -0.10 -23.58 -8.15
CA ILE A 114 0.15 -22.31 -7.48
C ILE A 114 0.83 -22.58 -6.15
N THR A 115 1.93 -21.88 -5.88
CA THR A 115 2.48 -21.72 -4.53
C THR A 115 1.84 -20.49 -3.90
N VAL A 116 1.10 -20.68 -2.81
CA VAL A 116 0.48 -19.56 -2.10
C VAL A 116 1.47 -19.07 -1.05
N VAL A 117 1.86 -17.80 -1.16
CA VAL A 117 2.77 -17.11 -0.25
C VAL A 117 1.94 -16.15 0.60
N ASP A 118 2.04 -16.32 1.91
CA ASP A 118 1.46 -15.40 2.88
C ASP A 118 2.53 -14.37 3.26
N TRP A 119 2.42 -13.18 2.68
CA TRP A 119 3.28 -12.05 3.01
C TRP A 119 2.91 -11.49 4.39
N PRO A 120 3.87 -11.04 5.22
CA PRO A 120 3.56 -10.46 6.54
C PRO A 120 2.93 -9.05 6.46
N PRO A 121 1.64 -8.83 6.78
CA PRO A 121 1.07 -7.49 6.85
C PRO A 121 1.73 -6.58 7.89
N SER A 122 2.36 -7.11 8.94
CA SER A 122 3.07 -6.28 9.92
C SER A 122 4.14 -5.39 9.29
N LEU A 123 4.77 -5.82 8.19
CA LEU A 123 5.78 -5.03 7.52
C LEU A 123 5.23 -3.76 6.88
N ALA A 124 3.92 -3.65 6.61
CA ALA A 124 3.31 -2.46 6.01
C ALA A 124 3.55 -1.18 6.81
N ARG A 125 3.63 -1.29 8.15
CA ARG A 125 3.91 -0.14 9.03
C ARG A 125 5.27 0.48 8.76
N ALA A 126 6.26 -0.31 8.33
CA ALA A 126 7.60 0.19 8.05
C ALA A 126 7.73 0.92 6.70
N PHE A 127 6.68 0.91 5.89
CA PHE A 127 6.59 1.66 4.62
C PHE A 127 5.68 2.87 4.73
N GLY A 128 5.02 3.09 5.88
CA GLY A 128 4.15 4.23 6.11
C GLY A 128 4.93 5.45 6.59
N GLY A 129 4.92 6.54 5.80
CA GLY A 129 5.42 7.86 6.23
C GLY A 129 4.42 8.64 7.10
N GLU A 130 4.83 9.79 7.65
CA GLU A 130 3.97 10.65 8.51
C GLU A 130 2.69 11.14 7.82
N GLU A 131 2.71 11.25 6.48
CA GLU A 131 1.59 11.63 5.63
C GLU A 131 0.61 10.47 5.35
N THR A 132 1.02 9.22 5.58
CA THR A 132 0.20 8.04 5.32
C THR A 132 -0.81 7.78 6.45
N GLY A 133 -1.94 7.13 6.12
CA GLY A 133 -2.89 6.70 7.12
C GLY A 133 -2.23 5.76 8.14
N ARG A 134 -2.59 5.85 9.42
CA ARG A 134 -2.11 4.95 10.46
C ARG A 134 -3.20 4.67 11.49
N VAL A 135 -3.07 3.53 12.18
CA VAL A 135 -3.91 3.16 13.31
C VAL A 135 -3.06 3.15 14.57
N GLU A 136 -3.61 3.59 15.69
CA GLU A 136 -2.96 3.56 17.00
C GLU A 136 -3.90 2.98 18.06
N ILE A 137 -3.37 2.15 18.96
CA ILE A 137 -4.14 1.55 20.08
C ILE A 137 -4.09 2.50 21.27
N LEU A 138 -5.20 3.19 21.52
CA LEU A 138 -5.35 4.17 22.60
C LEU A 138 -5.47 3.50 23.96
N ASP A 139 -6.36 2.51 24.05
CA ASP A 139 -6.61 1.75 25.27
C ASP A 139 -7.06 0.32 24.93
N ALA A 140 -6.80 -0.60 25.86
CA ALA A 140 -7.23 -1.99 25.74
C ALA A 140 -7.52 -2.56 27.12
N SER A 141 -8.73 -3.11 27.29
CA SER A 141 -9.17 -3.75 28.52
C SER A 141 -10.07 -4.93 28.22
N GLY A 142 -10.20 -5.87 29.15
CA GLY A 142 -11.04 -7.04 28.93
C GLY A 142 -11.16 -7.97 30.12
N ASP A 143 -12.15 -8.85 30.07
CA ASP A 143 -12.28 -10.00 30.95
C ASP A 143 -11.73 -11.27 30.27
N SER A 144 -11.91 -12.45 30.89
CA SER A 144 -11.44 -13.74 30.34
C SER A 144 -12.00 -14.14 28.95
N ARG A 145 -13.09 -13.51 28.47
CA ARG A 145 -13.82 -13.88 27.24
C ARG A 145 -13.99 -12.73 26.26
N ILE A 146 -14.09 -11.50 26.74
CA ILE A 146 -14.37 -10.32 25.92
C ILE A 146 -13.28 -9.29 26.14
N GLY A 147 -12.68 -8.86 25.03
CA GLY A 147 -11.76 -7.73 24.97
C GLY A 147 -12.45 -6.52 24.35
N THR A 148 -12.02 -5.33 24.77
CA THR A 148 -12.36 -4.03 24.19
C THR A 148 -11.05 -3.32 23.87
N VAL A 149 -10.93 -2.81 22.65
CA VAL A 149 -9.81 -1.97 22.24
C VAL A 149 -10.34 -0.68 21.63
N ASP A 150 -9.80 0.44 22.09
CA ASP A 150 -10.06 1.75 21.52
C ASP A 150 -8.91 2.11 20.60
N VAL A 151 -9.23 2.46 19.35
CA VAL A 151 -8.23 2.78 18.31
C VAL A 151 -8.49 4.14 17.69
N ALA A 152 -7.42 4.89 17.43
CA ALA A 152 -7.46 6.11 16.65
C ALA A 152 -7.02 5.84 15.21
N LEU A 153 -7.78 6.33 14.24
CA LEU A 153 -7.36 6.39 12.85
C LEU A 153 -6.81 7.78 12.53
N LEU A 154 -5.51 7.87 12.29
CA LEU A 154 -4.82 9.12 12.01
C LEU A 154 -4.55 9.21 10.51
N ASN A 155 -4.84 10.37 9.90
CA ASN A 155 -4.71 10.66 8.47
C ASN A 155 -5.52 9.72 7.54
N ALA A 156 -6.43 8.92 8.10
CA ALA A 156 -7.24 7.93 7.38
C ALA A 156 -8.29 8.55 6.44
N ASP A 157 -8.79 9.75 6.76
CA ASP A 157 -9.83 10.43 5.97
C ASP A 157 -9.35 10.76 4.55
N ARG A 158 -8.05 11.07 4.37
CA ARG A 158 -7.47 11.32 3.04
C ARG A 158 -7.62 10.11 2.11
N LEU A 159 -7.62 8.91 2.70
CA LEU A 159 -7.76 7.63 2.02
C LEU A 159 -9.19 7.10 2.05
N GLY A 160 -10.14 7.81 2.66
CA GLY A 160 -11.52 7.35 2.82
C GLY A 160 -11.66 6.10 3.70
N ILE A 161 -10.72 5.90 4.64
CA ILE A 161 -10.69 4.71 5.49
C ILE A 161 -11.51 4.96 6.76
N GLU A 162 -12.58 4.19 6.93
CA GLU A 162 -13.32 4.09 8.18
C GLU A 162 -13.20 2.68 8.76
N ALA A 163 -13.15 2.54 10.09
CA ALA A 163 -13.15 1.22 10.72
C ALA A 163 -14.56 0.62 10.72
N THR A 164 -14.69 -0.57 10.15
CA THR A 164 -15.93 -1.33 10.05
C THR A 164 -15.70 -2.76 10.52
N ARG A 165 -16.78 -3.51 10.77
CA ARG A 165 -16.66 -4.91 11.15
C ARG A 165 -15.96 -5.76 10.09
N ASP A 166 -16.10 -5.40 8.82
CA ASP A 166 -15.59 -6.20 7.70
C ASP A 166 -14.10 -5.98 7.45
N ASN A 167 -13.58 -4.77 7.74
CA ASN A 167 -12.18 -4.42 7.52
C ASN A 167 -11.27 -4.48 8.76
N VAL A 168 -11.84 -4.50 9.97
CA VAL A 168 -11.06 -4.63 11.21
C VAL A 168 -10.73 -6.10 11.46
N ARG A 169 -9.47 -6.35 11.83
CA ARG A 169 -8.98 -7.64 12.33
C ARG A 169 -8.25 -7.39 13.65
N ILE A 170 -8.48 -8.25 14.63
CA ILE A 170 -7.78 -8.21 15.91
C ILE A 170 -7.08 -9.54 16.09
N HIS A 171 -5.82 -9.50 16.50
CA HIS A 171 -5.07 -10.69 16.89
C HIS A 171 -4.61 -10.55 18.34
N GLU A 172 -4.89 -11.56 19.15
CA GLU A 172 -4.41 -11.68 20.53
C GLU A 172 -3.40 -12.84 20.58
N ALA A 173 -2.15 -12.56 20.97
CA ALA A 173 -1.05 -13.52 20.94
C ALA A 173 -0.87 -14.22 19.56
N GLY A 174 -1.13 -13.50 18.48
CA GLY A 174 -1.07 -14.01 17.11
C GLY A 174 -2.32 -14.77 16.64
N VAL A 175 -3.28 -15.09 17.52
CA VAL A 175 -4.55 -15.73 17.13
C VAL A 175 -5.56 -14.67 16.75
N GLU A 176 -6.20 -14.82 15.59
CA GLU A 176 -7.29 -13.93 15.17
C GLU A 176 -8.51 -14.07 16.10
N ALA A 177 -8.98 -12.94 16.60
CA ALA A 177 -10.15 -12.81 17.46
C ALA A 177 -11.42 -12.56 16.64
N ARG A 178 -12.57 -13.01 17.16
CA ARG A 178 -13.86 -12.76 16.50
C ARG A 178 -14.39 -11.37 16.85
N ILE A 179 -14.54 -10.51 15.85
CA ILE A 179 -15.09 -9.15 16.03
C ILE A 179 -16.60 -9.22 16.35
N LEU A 180 -16.98 -8.61 17.48
CA LEU A 180 -18.36 -8.52 17.96
C LEU A 180 -19.02 -7.22 17.50
N SER A 181 -18.37 -6.07 17.71
CA SER A 181 -18.82 -4.77 17.21
C SER A 181 -17.66 -3.82 16.94
N VAL A 182 -17.88 -2.86 16.05
CA VAL A 182 -17.00 -1.71 15.78
C VAL A 182 -17.89 -0.48 15.82
N GLU A 183 -17.59 0.46 16.71
CA GLU A 183 -18.42 1.64 16.95
C GLU A 183 -17.55 2.88 17.03
N ARG A 184 -17.90 3.93 16.26
CA ARG A 184 -17.24 5.23 16.40
C ARG A 184 -17.55 5.80 17.79
N LEU A 185 -16.54 6.25 18.51
CA LEU A 185 -16.71 6.81 19.84
C LEU A 185 -17.43 8.15 19.77
N LYS A 186 -18.62 8.21 20.37
CA LYS A 186 -19.48 9.43 20.44
C LYS A 186 -19.37 10.17 21.77
N THR A 187 -18.54 9.70 22.71
CA THR A 187 -18.34 10.40 23.98
C THR A 187 -17.66 11.75 23.72
N PRO A 188 -18.06 12.82 24.44
CA PRO A 188 -17.50 14.13 24.18
C PRO A 188 -16.01 14.19 24.54
N LEU A 189 -15.22 14.73 23.62
CA LEU A 189 -13.77 14.87 23.68
C LEU A 189 -13.36 15.85 24.78
N ASP A 190 -12.36 15.49 25.59
CA ASP A 190 -11.69 16.40 26.53
C ASP A 190 -10.35 16.85 25.91
N VAL A 191 -10.31 18.04 25.32
CA VAL A 191 -9.10 18.58 24.69
C VAL A 191 -8.45 19.60 25.60
N LEU A 192 -7.14 19.46 25.82
CA LEU A 192 -6.33 20.50 26.43
C LEU A 192 -5.33 21.04 25.41
N LEU A 193 -5.41 22.33 25.12
CA LEU A 193 -4.47 23.04 24.25
C LEU A 193 -3.42 23.78 25.09
N LEU A 194 -2.17 23.38 24.97
CA LEU A 194 -1.01 24.16 25.44
C LEU A 194 -0.58 25.10 24.32
N LEU A 195 -0.66 26.39 24.60
CA LEU A 195 -0.29 27.45 23.66
C LEU A 195 0.96 28.16 24.17
N ASP A 196 2.07 28.01 23.43
CA ASP A 196 3.28 28.76 23.70
C ASP A 196 3.05 30.26 23.48
N SER A 197 3.42 31.02 24.50
CA SER A 197 3.36 32.48 24.58
C SER A 197 4.70 33.05 25.05
N SER A 198 5.80 32.34 24.80
CA SER A 198 7.16 32.79 25.08
C SER A 198 7.57 33.97 24.20
N GLY A 199 8.65 34.65 24.55
CA GLY A 199 9.13 35.84 23.84
C GLY A 199 9.46 35.61 22.36
N SER A 200 9.83 34.39 21.94
CA SER A 200 10.11 34.03 20.53
C SER A 200 8.87 34.15 19.65
N MET A 201 7.69 33.83 20.20
CA MET A 201 6.41 33.87 19.51
C MET A 201 5.95 35.28 19.12
N LYS A 202 6.62 36.35 19.57
CA LYS A 202 6.13 37.75 19.46
C LYS A 202 5.70 38.17 18.05
N HIS A 203 6.40 37.71 17.02
CA HIS A 203 6.10 38.05 15.63
C HIS A 203 5.00 37.17 15.00
N GLN A 204 4.74 35.99 15.59
CA GLN A 204 3.84 34.96 15.06
C GLN A 204 2.59 34.77 15.93
N MET A 205 2.55 35.40 17.11
CA MET A 205 1.51 35.22 18.13
C MET A 205 0.11 35.53 17.63
N SER A 206 -0.06 36.58 16.81
CA SER A 206 -1.38 36.94 16.28
C SER A 206 -1.98 35.83 15.44
N GLN A 207 -1.18 35.23 14.57
CA GLN A 207 -1.60 34.15 13.67
C GLN A 207 -1.75 32.83 14.42
N ALA A 208 -0.86 32.55 15.38
CA ALA A 208 -1.01 31.41 16.29
C ALA A 208 -2.33 31.46 17.08
N LEU A 209 -2.71 32.64 17.59
CA LEU A 209 -3.98 32.83 18.29
C LEU A 209 -5.20 32.69 17.37
N GLU A 210 -5.08 33.14 16.12
CA GLU A 210 -6.13 32.97 15.12
C GLU A 210 -6.32 31.50 14.73
N SER A 211 -5.22 30.78 14.50
CA SER A 211 -5.21 29.35 14.17
C SER A 211 -5.73 28.51 15.34
N ALA A 212 -5.30 28.82 16.57
CA ALA A 212 -5.83 28.20 17.78
C ALA A 212 -7.34 28.50 17.97
N ALA A 213 -7.79 29.71 17.62
CA ALA A 213 -9.21 30.04 17.63
C ALA A 213 -9.99 29.27 16.55
N HIS A 214 -9.41 29.08 15.36
CA HIS A 214 -9.96 28.24 14.31
C HIS A 214 -10.08 26.78 14.79
N PHE A 215 -9.02 26.26 15.41
CA PHE A 215 -8.99 24.94 16.01
C PHE A 215 -10.14 24.73 17.01
N ILE A 216 -10.31 25.65 17.96
CA ILE A 216 -11.37 25.61 18.98
C ILE A 216 -12.77 25.67 18.35
N ARG A 217 -12.96 26.41 17.26
CA ARG A 217 -14.26 26.51 16.56
C ARG A 217 -14.63 25.22 15.85
N GLY A 218 -13.66 24.55 15.22
CA GLY A 218 -13.91 23.32 14.46
C GLY A 218 -14.10 22.06 15.32
N LEU A 219 -13.77 22.10 16.62
CA LEU A 219 -14.05 20.98 17.52
C LEU A 219 -15.57 20.75 17.70
N PRO A 220 -16.00 19.49 17.90
CA PRO A 220 -17.42 19.14 18.10
C PRO A 220 -18.11 20.03 19.14
N PRO A 221 -19.39 20.41 18.98
CA PRO A 221 -20.07 21.34 19.90
C PRO A 221 -20.07 20.90 21.37
N ASP A 222 -20.04 19.60 21.63
CA ASP A 222 -20.03 18.98 22.95
C ASP A 222 -18.61 18.77 23.53
N ALA A 223 -17.56 19.06 22.76
CA ALA A 223 -16.17 18.96 23.24
C ALA A 223 -15.89 19.91 24.40
N ARG A 224 -15.26 19.38 25.46
CA ARG A 224 -14.78 20.12 26.61
C ARG A 224 -13.36 20.58 26.33
N ILE A 225 -13.15 21.90 26.38
CA ILE A 225 -11.89 22.53 25.94
C ILE A 225 -11.27 23.25 27.12
N THR A 226 -10.03 22.90 27.42
CA THR A 226 -9.16 23.64 28.34
C THR A 226 -8.01 24.25 27.55
N THR A 227 -7.66 25.50 27.82
CA THR A 227 -6.47 26.12 27.24
C THR A 227 -5.54 26.59 28.34
N VAL A 228 -4.25 26.33 28.15
CA VAL A 228 -3.18 26.80 29.02
C VAL A 228 -2.24 27.63 28.15
N ASP A 229 -2.10 28.92 28.47
CA ASP A 229 -1.01 29.72 27.93
C ASP A 229 0.24 29.47 28.75
N PHE A 230 1.38 29.21 28.11
CA PHE A 230 2.62 29.02 28.83
C PHE A 230 3.73 29.90 28.29
N ASP A 231 4.51 30.41 29.22
CA ASP A 231 5.75 31.16 29.00
C ASP A 231 6.77 30.63 30.03
N THR A 232 7.31 31.49 30.88
CA THR A 232 8.05 31.13 32.10
C THR A 232 7.27 30.17 33.02
N ARG A 233 5.92 30.16 32.95
CA ARG A 233 5.10 29.19 33.68
C ARG A 233 3.78 28.88 32.95
N PRO A 234 3.20 27.69 33.14
CA PRO A 234 1.86 27.39 32.63
C PRO A 234 0.78 28.17 33.39
N LYS A 235 -0.13 28.79 32.67
CA LYS A 235 -1.29 29.56 33.18
C LYS A 235 -2.56 29.01 32.53
N LYS A 236 -3.53 28.59 33.35
CA LYS A 236 -4.82 28.11 32.84
C LYS A 236 -5.73 29.29 32.48
N ILE A 237 -6.22 29.33 31.26
CA ILE A 237 -7.21 30.33 30.83
C ILE A 237 -8.58 29.94 31.38
N GLN A 238 -9.10 30.74 32.31
CA GLN A 238 -10.43 30.54 32.89
C GLN A 238 -11.51 31.08 31.95
N ALA A 239 -12.44 30.22 31.54
CA ALA A 239 -13.57 30.58 30.69
C ALA A 239 -14.81 29.77 31.07
N ALA A 240 -15.98 30.40 31.05
CA ALA A 240 -17.25 29.75 31.37
C ALA A 240 -17.80 28.89 30.20
N ASP A 241 -17.51 29.30 28.98
CA ASP A 241 -17.95 28.64 27.74
C ASP A 241 -16.97 28.90 26.59
N ARG A 242 -17.24 28.29 25.43
CA ARG A 242 -16.40 28.41 24.23
C ARG A 242 -16.28 29.85 23.73
N ALA A 243 -17.33 30.66 23.82
CA ALA A 243 -17.29 32.06 23.37
C ALA A 243 -16.42 32.92 24.29
N ALA A 244 -16.51 32.70 25.61
CA ALA A 244 -15.66 33.32 26.61
C ALA A 244 -14.19 32.92 26.42
N LEU A 245 -13.93 31.64 26.11
CA LEU A 245 -12.58 31.13 25.83
C LEU A 245 -11.97 31.83 24.61
N LEU A 246 -12.71 31.90 23.50
CA LEU A 246 -12.25 32.59 22.28
C LEU A 246 -11.98 34.08 22.52
N LYS A 247 -12.74 34.73 23.40
CA LYS A 247 -12.50 36.14 23.79
C LYS A 247 -11.27 36.28 24.69
N ALA A 248 -11.06 35.35 25.61
CA ALA A 248 -9.91 35.33 26.50
C ALA A 248 -8.61 35.09 25.72
N LEU A 249 -8.64 34.19 24.73
CA LEU A 249 -7.50 33.85 23.88
C LEU A 249 -6.88 35.09 23.21
N ARG A 250 -7.70 36.03 22.71
CA ARG A 250 -7.23 37.30 22.09
C ARG A 250 -6.39 38.19 23.00
N ARG A 251 -6.42 37.96 24.31
CA ARG A 251 -5.69 38.74 25.33
C ARG A 251 -4.31 38.17 25.65
N VAL A 252 -4.00 36.95 25.20
CA VAL A 252 -2.67 36.35 25.41
C VAL A 252 -1.62 37.18 24.67
N ARG A 253 -0.45 37.33 25.28
CA ARG A 253 0.67 38.11 24.76
C ARG A 253 1.95 37.28 24.93
N ALA A 254 2.81 37.36 23.92
CA ALA A 254 4.11 36.72 23.93
C ALA A 254 5.08 37.45 24.88
N ASP A 255 5.59 36.77 25.89
CA ASP A 255 6.57 37.27 26.86
C ASP A 255 7.28 36.11 27.57
N GLY A 256 8.45 36.35 28.18
CA GLY A 256 9.12 35.36 29.04
C GLY A 256 9.80 34.18 28.34
N ALA A 257 10.17 33.18 29.14
CA ALA A 257 10.87 31.97 28.70
C ALA A 257 9.89 30.86 28.24
N THR A 258 10.37 29.63 28.00
CA THR A 258 9.57 28.51 27.48
C THR A 258 9.57 27.35 28.48
N ALA A 259 8.55 27.24 29.34
CA ALA A 259 8.38 26.16 30.32
C ALA A 259 7.53 25.01 29.74
N LEU A 260 8.03 24.39 28.66
CA LEU A 260 7.35 23.34 27.90
C LEU A 260 7.07 22.09 28.76
N TYR A 261 8.08 21.60 29.50
CA TYR A 261 7.97 20.38 30.29
C TYR A 261 6.96 20.48 31.44
N ASP A 262 7.02 21.57 32.21
CA ASP A 262 6.05 21.81 33.30
C ASP A 262 4.62 21.95 32.77
N SER A 263 4.46 22.55 31.57
CA SER A 263 3.18 22.72 30.91
C SER A 263 2.57 21.39 30.45
N ILE A 264 3.39 20.48 29.91
CA ILE A 264 2.95 19.12 29.54
C ILE A 264 2.51 18.35 30.79
N LEU A 265 3.28 18.38 31.88
CA LEU A 265 2.90 17.70 33.13
C LEU A 265 1.58 18.23 33.70
N LEU A 266 1.36 19.55 33.66
CA LEU A 266 0.09 20.13 34.05
C LEU A 266 -1.04 19.65 33.14
N GLY A 267 -0.81 19.64 31.82
CA GLY A 267 -1.79 19.19 30.84
C GLY A 267 -2.24 17.74 31.08
N LEU A 268 -1.28 16.84 31.25
CA LEU A 268 -1.54 15.43 31.57
C LEU A 268 -2.33 15.27 32.88
N LYS A 269 -1.98 16.04 33.92
CA LYS A 269 -2.67 16.02 35.21
C LYS A 269 -4.13 16.48 35.10
N GLU A 270 -4.40 17.53 34.34
CA GLU A 270 -5.76 18.06 34.14
C GLU A 270 -6.64 17.10 33.32
N LEU A 271 -6.02 16.34 32.41
CA LEU A 271 -6.67 15.35 31.55
C LEU A 271 -6.80 13.96 32.22
N GLN A 272 -6.19 13.74 33.37
CA GLN A 272 -6.25 12.46 34.07
C GLN A 272 -7.70 12.10 34.44
N GLY A 273 -8.14 10.89 34.07
CA GLY A 273 -9.49 10.40 34.34
C GLY A 273 -10.61 11.07 33.53
N LYS A 274 -10.26 11.89 32.53
CA LYS A 274 -11.22 12.49 31.59
C LYS A 274 -11.64 11.48 30.51
N ASN A 275 -12.74 11.78 29.82
CA ASN A 275 -13.26 10.90 28.77
C ASN A 275 -12.68 11.34 27.42
N ARG A 276 -12.01 10.42 26.72
CA ARG A 276 -11.28 10.71 25.47
C ARG A 276 -10.37 11.95 25.61
N PRO A 277 -9.38 11.90 26.52
CA PRO A 277 -8.45 13.01 26.71
C PRO A 277 -7.52 13.13 25.50
N ALA A 278 -7.25 14.36 25.05
CA ALA A 278 -6.21 14.65 24.08
C ALA A 278 -5.46 15.92 24.48
N LEU A 279 -4.13 15.84 24.46
CA LEU A 279 -3.25 16.97 24.71
C LEU A 279 -2.72 17.49 23.37
N VAL A 280 -2.95 18.77 23.07
CA VAL A 280 -2.40 19.44 21.89
C VAL A 280 -1.37 20.45 22.37
N VAL A 281 -0.14 20.34 21.90
CA VAL A 281 0.99 21.18 22.28
C VAL A 281 1.45 21.98 21.07
N PHE A 282 1.45 23.29 21.18
CA PHE A 282 1.91 24.19 20.13
C PHE A 282 3.03 25.07 20.66
N THR A 283 4.20 25.03 20.02
CA THR A 283 5.42 25.77 20.44
C THR A 283 6.35 26.07 19.28
N ASP A 284 7.08 27.20 19.35
CA ASP A 284 8.17 27.55 18.42
C ASP A 284 9.57 27.39 19.02
N GLY A 285 9.64 26.89 20.26
CA GLY A 285 10.84 26.96 21.07
C GLY A 285 11.27 25.62 21.67
N VAL A 286 12.46 25.65 22.27
CA VAL A 286 13.01 24.58 23.11
C VAL A 286 12.71 24.94 24.56
N ASP A 287 12.49 23.93 25.41
CA ASP A 287 12.36 24.15 26.85
C ASP A 287 13.58 24.93 27.40
N ALA A 288 13.31 26.01 28.13
CA ALA A 288 14.34 26.91 28.61
C ALA A 288 15.09 26.32 29.82
N ASN A 289 16.22 25.66 29.55
CA ASN A 289 17.29 25.23 30.46
C ASN A 289 16.96 24.28 31.64
N TYR A 290 17.57 23.08 31.57
CA TYR A 290 17.74 22.12 32.67
C TYR A 290 18.99 22.41 33.55
N ASN A 291 19.93 23.26 33.09
CA ASN A 291 21.26 23.40 33.72
C ASN A 291 21.66 24.81 34.16
N ASP A 292 20.77 25.80 34.11
CA ASP A 292 21.10 27.16 34.55
C ASP A 292 19.95 27.77 35.35
N THR A 293 20.29 28.60 36.34
CA THR A 293 19.40 29.22 37.33
C THR A 293 18.36 30.21 36.77
N GLY A 294 18.09 30.15 35.47
CA GLY A 294 17.15 31.00 34.75
C GLY A 294 15.68 30.55 34.88
N PRO A 295 14.73 31.41 34.47
CA PRO A 295 13.30 31.09 34.44
C PRO A 295 13.00 30.07 33.33
N GLY A 296 12.53 28.88 33.68
CA GLY A 296 12.23 27.76 32.76
C GLY A 296 11.49 26.61 33.47
N SER A 297 11.37 25.45 32.82
CA SER A 297 10.74 24.28 33.46
C SER A 297 11.57 23.76 34.63
N ARG A 298 10.89 23.28 35.68
CA ARG A 298 11.53 22.53 36.77
C ARG A 298 11.67 21.05 36.44
N ALA A 299 10.72 20.52 35.67
CA ALA A 299 10.73 19.14 35.23
C ALA A 299 11.82 18.87 34.20
N THR A 300 12.34 17.66 34.23
CA THR A 300 13.33 17.19 33.26
C THR A 300 12.66 16.57 32.03
N LYS A 301 13.38 16.52 30.91
CA LYS A 301 12.92 15.81 29.70
C LYS A 301 12.51 14.35 30.00
N ASP A 302 13.32 13.63 30.78
CA ASP A 302 13.04 12.23 31.12
C ASP A 302 11.79 12.06 31.99
N GLU A 303 11.55 12.97 32.93
CA GLU A 303 10.34 12.96 33.75
C GLU A 303 9.08 13.14 32.89
N VAL A 304 9.11 14.06 31.93
CA VAL A 304 7.97 14.28 31.03
C VAL A 304 7.75 13.11 30.09
N LEU A 305 8.82 12.56 29.48
CA LEU A 305 8.70 11.39 28.61
C LEU A 305 8.10 10.18 29.36
N GLN A 306 8.52 9.94 30.62
CA GLN A 306 7.94 8.91 31.46
C GLN A 306 6.48 9.20 31.83
N ALA A 307 6.14 10.44 32.14
CA ALA A 307 4.78 10.84 32.46
C ALA A 307 3.84 10.65 31.25
N VAL A 308 4.27 11.08 30.06
CA VAL A 308 3.53 10.89 28.81
C VAL A 308 3.29 9.41 28.54
N SER A 309 4.34 8.59 28.58
CA SER A 309 4.24 7.14 28.34
C SER A 309 3.28 6.45 29.32
N ARG A 310 3.28 6.84 30.60
CA ARG A 310 2.38 6.26 31.62
C ARG A 310 0.95 6.77 31.57
N SER A 311 0.73 7.96 31.02
CA SER A 311 -0.58 8.61 31.04
C SER A 311 -1.63 7.91 30.17
N GLY A 312 -1.19 7.28 29.07
CA GLY A 312 -2.09 6.77 28.02
C GLY A 312 -2.89 7.87 27.30
N ILE A 313 -2.50 9.14 27.44
CA ILE A 313 -3.17 10.29 26.82
C ILE A 313 -2.43 10.62 25.51
N PRO A 314 -3.09 10.59 24.34
CA PRO A 314 -2.50 11.02 23.08
C PRO A 314 -2.03 12.47 23.14
N VAL A 315 -0.77 12.71 22.77
CA VAL A 315 -0.14 14.03 22.70
C VAL A 315 0.13 14.39 21.25
N TYR A 316 -0.53 15.42 20.75
CA TYR A 316 -0.30 15.98 19.42
C TYR A 316 0.61 17.19 19.58
N THR A 317 1.75 17.20 18.90
CA THR A 317 2.74 18.27 19.02
C THR A 317 2.86 19.01 17.69
N ILE A 318 2.92 20.33 17.76
CA ILE A 318 3.08 21.23 16.61
C ILE A 318 4.33 22.07 16.87
N GLY A 319 5.35 21.88 16.05
CA GLY A 319 6.58 22.69 16.08
C GLY A 319 6.52 23.78 15.02
N LEU A 320 6.60 25.05 15.43
CA LEU A 320 6.61 26.20 14.51
C LEU A 320 8.04 26.71 14.27
N GLY A 321 8.44 26.72 13.00
CA GLY A 321 9.75 27.20 12.54
C GLY A 321 10.93 26.31 12.95
N ASP A 322 12.10 26.70 12.44
CA ASP A 322 13.34 25.90 12.52
C ASP A 322 13.95 25.82 13.93
N LYS A 323 13.43 26.60 14.89
CA LYS A 323 13.91 26.65 16.27
C LYS A 323 13.18 25.71 17.23
N SER A 324 12.13 25.03 16.75
CA SER A 324 11.36 24.10 17.56
C SER A 324 12.17 22.86 17.93
N ASP A 325 11.93 22.30 19.11
CA ASP A 325 12.57 21.04 19.56
C ASP A 325 11.90 19.83 18.89
N VAL A 326 12.11 19.67 17.57
CA VAL A 326 11.49 18.64 16.72
C VAL A 326 11.65 17.26 17.35
N ASP A 327 12.84 16.91 17.82
CA ASP A 327 13.16 15.61 18.40
C ASP A 327 12.31 15.31 19.64
N THR A 328 12.26 16.25 20.58
CA THR A 328 11.48 16.07 21.81
C THR A 328 10.00 16.00 21.49
N LEU A 329 9.50 16.88 20.63
CA LEU A 329 8.09 16.93 20.22
C LEU A 329 7.66 15.65 19.50
N LYS A 330 8.48 15.13 18.58
CA LYS A 330 8.24 13.86 17.87
C LYS A 330 8.28 12.67 18.80
N ARG A 331 9.20 12.64 19.78
CA ARG A 331 9.27 11.57 20.78
C ARG A 331 8.06 11.58 21.72
N LEU A 332 7.61 12.75 22.19
CA LEU A 332 6.40 12.88 23.02
C LEU A 332 5.15 12.37 22.30
N ALA A 333 4.98 12.77 21.04
CA ALA A 333 3.87 12.30 20.21
C ALA A 333 3.92 10.77 20.00
N THR A 334 5.10 10.24 19.65
CA THR A 334 5.29 8.81 19.38
C THR A 334 5.05 7.94 20.63
N LEU A 335 5.48 8.40 21.82
CA LEU A 335 5.29 7.67 23.08
C LEU A 335 3.83 7.61 23.54
N SER A 336 3.01 8.57 23.11
CA SER A 336 1.61 8.68 23.50
C SER A 336 0.62 8.08 22.50
N GLY A 337 1.08 7.69 21.31
CA GLY A 337 0.20 7.34 20.18
C GLY A 337 -0.41 8.56 19.47
N GLY A 338 0.05 9.78 19.80
CA GLY A 338 -0.30 11.01 19.09
C GLY A 338 0.59 11.27 17.87
N ALA A 339 0.50 12.46 17.29
CA ALA A 339 1.22 12.83 16.05
C ALA A 339 2.02 14.12 16.23
N TYR A 340 3.19 14.18 15.61
CA TYR A 340 3.96 15.41 15.44
C TYR A 340 3.61 16.06 14.11
N TYR A 341 3.63 17.39 14.09
CA TYR A 341 3.40 18.21 12.91
C TYR A 341 4.42 19.34 12.86
N ALA A 342 5.20 19.39 11.78
CA ALA A 342 6.06 20.51 11.48
C ALA A 342 5.25 21.62 10.77
N ALA A 343 5.40 22.85 11.22
CA ALA A 343 4.91 24.06 10.57
C ALA A 343 6.13 24.93 10.25
N SER A 344 6.49 25.09 8.99
CA SER A 344 7.63 25.93 8.60
C SER A 344 7.24 27.40 8.70
N THR A 345 6.00 27.73 8.35
CA THR A 345 5.46 29.07 8.48
C THR A 345 4.12 29.07 9.22
N PRO A 346 3.69 30.22 9.75
CA PRO A 346 2.38 30.37 10.36
C PRO A 346 1.18 30.02 9.46
N GLU A 347 1.34 30.05 8.13
CA GLU A 347 0.29 29.66 7.17
C GLU A 347 0.02 28.15 7.18
N ASP A 348 0.99 27.33 7.61
CA ASP A 348 0.85 25.88 7.70
C ASP A 348 -0.06 25.45 8.86
N LEU A 349 -0.33 26.35 9.81
CA LEU A 349 -1.03 26.04 11.06
C LEU A 349 -2.49 25.66 10.86
N ASP A 350 -3.22 26.37 10.00
CA ASP A 350 -4.64 26.08 9.75
C ASP A 350 -4.83 24.66 9.18
N PRO A 351 -4.12 24.23 8.11
CA PRO A 351 -4.14 22.85 7.64
C PRO A 351 -3.76 21.81 8.70
N ILE A 352 -2.77 22.10 9.54
CA ILE A 352 -2.34 21.21 10.63
C ILE A 352 -3.43 21.05 11.69
N PHE A 353 -4.04 22.15 12.13
CA PHE A 353 -5.12 22.10 13.11
C PHE A 353 -6.35 21.39 12.56
N GLU A 354 -6.72 21.59 11.29
CA GLU A 354 -7.77 20.82 10.63
C GLU A 354 -7.44 19.31 10.61
N ARG A 355 -6.18 18.95 10.34
CA ARG A 355 -5.71 17.55 10.38
C ARG A 355 -5.84 16.96 11.78
N ILE A 356 -5.48 17.71 12.82
CA ILE A 356 -5.67 17.29 14.22
C ILE A 356 -7.15 17.11 14.54
N GLN A 357 -8.02 18.05 14.16
CA GLN A 357 -9.47 17.94 14.38
C GLN A 357 -10.05 16.66 13.76
N LYS A 358 -9.68 16.35 12.51
CA LYS A 358 -10.10 15.14 11.80
C LYS A 358 -9.63 13.88 12.54
N ASN A 359 -8.36 13.85 12.92
CA ASN A 359 -7.77 12.74 13.68
C ASN A 359 -8.47 12.51 15.02
N LEU A 360 -8.76 13.57 15.78
CA LEU A 360 -9.50 13.50 17.06
C LEU A 360 -10.96 13.06 16.88
N GLY A 361 -11.51 13.15 15.67
CA GLY A 361 -12.85 12.66 15.33
C GLY A 361 -12.90 11.16 15.04
N ASN A 362 -11.76 10.50 14.83
CA ASN A 362 -11.69 9.18 14.21
C ASN A 362 -11.29 8.06 15.17
N ASP A 363 -11.87 8.10 16.38
CA ASP A 363 -11.70 7.02 17.35
C ASP A 363 -12.82 5.99 17.25
N TYR A 364 -12.45 4.71 17.33
CA TYR A 364 -13.36 3.59 17.26
C TYR A 364 -13.13 2.66 18.45
N ARG A 365 -14.22 2.13 19.00
CA ARG A 365 -14.21 1.06 19.97
C ARG A 365 -14.53 -0.24 19.26
N VAL A 366 -13.62 -1.20 19.39
CA VAL A 366 -13.80 -2.55 18.87
C VAL A 366 -13.98 -3.51 20.04
N ARG A 367 -15.13 -4.19 20.08
CA ARG A 367 -15.38 -5.29 21.00
C ARG A 367 -15.13 -6.60 20.27
N PHE A 368 -14.39 -7.50 20.89
CA PHE A 368 -14.06 -8.80 20.31
C PHE A 368 -14.18 -9.92 21.33
N GLN A 369 -14.53 -11.10 20.83
CA GLN A 369 -14.45 -12.33 21.62
C GLN A 369 -13.00 -12.78 21.58
N ARG A 370 -12.40 -12.85 22.77
CA ARG A 370 -11.02 -13.30 22.95
C ARG A 370 -10.89 -14.75 22.47
N PRO A 371 -9.86 -15.08 21.68
CA PRO A 371 -9.58 -16.45 21.31
C PRO A 371 -9.17 -17.25 22.57
N ALA A 372 -9.36 -18.57 22.52
CA ALA A 372 -8.78 -19.44 23.54
C ALA A 372 -7.24 -19.37 23.44
N ARG A 373 -6.57 -19.33 24.59
CA ARG A 373 -5.14 -19.01 24.73
C ARG A 373 -4.28 -20.14 24.15
N PRO A 374 -3.40 -19.88 23.18
CA PRO A 374 -2.28 -20.76 22.90
C PRO A 374 -1.44 -20.98 24.17
N ARG A 375 -0.75 -22.11 24.28
CA ARG A 375 0.40 -22.20 25.19
C ARG A 375 1.40 -21.10 24.81
N VAL A 376 1.88 -20.37 25.80
CA VAL A 376 2.69 -19.14 25.66
C VAL A 376 3.75 -19.31 24.57
N GLY A 377 3.61 -18.55 23.49
CA GLY A 377 4.60 -18.40 22.44
C GLY A 377 4.94 -16.93 22.26
N SER A 378 5.61 -16.30 23.23
CA SER A 378 6.37 -15.09 22.94
C SER A 378 7.62 -15.49 22.16
N GLN A 379 7.43 -15.97 20.92
CA GLN A 379 8.54 -16.50 20.13
C GLN A 379 9.60 -15.41 20.00
N PRO A 380 10.86 -15.73 20.30
CA PRO A 380 11.97 -14.80 20.10
C PRO A 380 12.03 -14.37 18.64
N VAL A 381 12.05 -13.06 18.42
CA VAL A 381 12.21 -12.43 17.11
C VAL A 381 13.57 -11.75 17.08
N VAL A 382 14.39 -12.08 16.09
CA VAL A 382 15.71 -11.49 15.89
C VAL A 382 15.75 -10.72 14.58
N SER A 383 16.07 -9.44 14.65
CA SER A 383 16.43 -8.65 13.49
C SER A 383 17.95 -8.54 13.42
N LEU A 384 18.55 -9.19 12.43
CA LEU A 384 19.96 -9.01 12.08
C LEU A 384 20.05 -7.78 11.19
N VAL A 385 20.78 -6.75 11.60
CA VAL A 385 21.02 -5.53 10.83
C VAL A 385 22.51 -5.44 10.58
N VAL A 386 22.90 -5.59 9.32
CA VAL A 386 24.29 -5.83 8.95
C VAL A 386 24.73 -4.81 7.93
N ASP A 387 25.84 -4.15 8.22
CA ASP A 387 26.51 -3.25 7.30
C ASP A 387 26.97 -4.02 6.06
N ASN A 388 26.61 -3.48 4.91
CA ASN A 388 26.90 -4.01 3.59
C ASN A 388 27.49 -2.91 2.70
N SER A 389 28.12 -1.90 3.31
CA SER A 389 28.85 -0.82 2.64
C SER A 389 30.10 -1.32 1.93
N GLY A 390 30.67 -0.49 1.06
CA GLY A 390 31.89 -0.82 0.32
C GLY A 390 33.09 -1.14 1.21
N SER A 391 33.18 -0.56 2.41
CA SER A 391 34.28 -0.81 3.36
C SER A 391 34.32 -2.26 3.86
N MET A 392 33.18 -2.95 3.84
CA MET A 392 33.06 -4.35 4.27
C MET A 392 33.68 -5.35 3.27
N ASP A 393 33.88 -4.96 2.01
CA ASP A 393 34.32 -5.81 0.90
C ASP A 393 35.54 -5.23 0.16
N LEU A 394 36.40 -4.51 0.89
CA LEU A 394 37.68 -4.00 0.39
C LEU A 394 38.69 -5.14 0.19
N ASP A 395 39.75 -4.83 -0.57
CA ASP A 395 40.84 -5.77 -0.84
C ASP A 395 41.37 -6.39 0.49
N PRO A 396 41.45 -7.72 0.60
CA PRO A 396 41.90 -8.41 1.83
C PRO A 396 43.28 -7.98 2.33
N GLU A 397 44.14 -7.45 1.46
CA GLU A 397 45.46 -6.94 1.84
C GLU A 397 45.39 -5.60 2.60
N GLN A 398 44.26 -4.89 2.54
CA GLN A 398 44.05 -3.67 3.32
C GLN A 398 43.91 -4.00 4.81
N ALA A 399 44.54 -3.16 5.64
CA ALA A 399 44.57 -3.35 7.08
C ALA A 399 43.14 -3.43 7.65
N GLY A 400 42.85 -4.51 8.38
CA GLY A 400 41.56 -4.76 9.00
C GLY A 400 40.48 -5.36 8.08
N CYS A 401 40.71 -5.48 6.77
CA CYS A 401 39.70 -5.93 5.80
C CYS A 401 39.70 -7.43 5.50
N ASP A 402 40.78 -8.18 5.77
CA ASP A 402 40.93 -9.67 5.71
C ASP A 402 39.64 -10.49 5.43
N TYR A 403 39.15 -10.45 4.18
CA TYR A 403 37.89 -11.08 3.74
C TYR A 403 36.69 -10.83 4.69
N ARG A 404 36.57 -9.59 5.20
CA ARG A 404 35.67 -9.19 6.29
C ARG A 404 34.23 -9.62 6.03
N ILE A 405 33.65 -9.25 4.88
CA ILE A 405 32.29 -9.62 4.53
C ILE A 405 32.10 -11.15 4.49
N GLU A 406 33.02 -11.91 3.89
CA GLU A 406 32.91 -13.38 3.83
C GLU A 406 32.93 -14.00 5.22
N ARG A 407 33.79 -13.50 6.12
CA ARG A 407 33.85 -13.98 7.49
C ARG A 407 32.60 -13.59 8.29
N VAL A 408 32.03 -12.40 8.06
CA VAL A 408 30.73 -11.99 8.63
C VAL A 408 29.62 -12.93 8.15
N ARG A 409 29.54 -13.21 6.84
CA ARG A 409 28.57 -14.19 6.29
C ARG A 409 28.70 -15.56 6.94
N GLN A 410 29.93 -16.07 7.09
CA GLN A 410 30.18 -17.36 7.76
C GLN A 410 29.75 -17.36 9.23
N THR A 411 30.06 -16.28 9.95
CA THR A 411 29.75 -16.13 11.38
C THR A 411 28.25 -16.05 11.63
N LEU A 412 27.55 -15.19 10.87
CA LEU A 412 26.09 -15.06 10.94
C LEU A 412 25.38 -16.34 10.50
N ARG A 413 25.90 -17.03 9.48
CA ARG A 413 25.36 -18.33 9.05
C ARG A 413 25.41 -19.36 10.18
N ARG A 414 26.52 -19.46 10.91
CA ARG A 414 26.64 -20.35 12.07
C ARG A 414 25.68 -19.94 13.18
N PHE A 415 25.61 -18.65 13.51
CA PHE A 415 24.66 -18.14 14.49
C PHE A 415 23.22 -18.52 14.16
N VAL A 416 22.77 -18.26 12.92
CA VAL A 416 21.41 -18.58 12.44
C VAL A 416 21.14 -20.10 12.47
N GLN A 417 22.16 -20.93 12.21
CA GLN A 417 22.06 -22.39 12.32
C GLN A 417 21.93 -22.87 13.77
N ASP A 418 22.66 -22.23 14.70
CA ASP A 418 22.68 -22.59 16.12
C ASP A 418 21.45 -22.08 16.89
N LEU A 419 20.70 -21.13 16.33
CA LEU A 419 19.47 -20.63 16.94
C LEU A 419 18.37 -21.72 17.02
N PRO A 420 17.67 -21.85 18.17
CA PRO A 420 16.57 -22.80 18.31
C PRO A 420 15.49 -22.65 17.22
N ALA A 421 14.82 -23.76 16.86
CA ALA A 421 13.88 -23.80 15.74
C ALA A 421 12.65 -22.89 15.91
N ASN A 422 12.31 -22.50 17.14
CA ASN A 422 11.22 -21.58 17.47
C ASN A 422 11.60 -20.10 17.33
N PHE A 423 12.85 -19.76 17.00
CA PHE A 423 13.28 -18.37 16.79
C PHE A 423 12.95 -17.93 15.36
N MET A 424 12.27 -16.80 15.25
CA MET A 424 12.05 -16.14 13.98
C MET A 424 13.19 -15.16 13.72
N VAL A 425 13.71 -15.13 12.50
CA VAL A 425 14.85 -14.28 12.15
C VAL A 425 14.58 -13.59 10.82
N GLN A 426 14.93 -12.32 10.76
CA GLN A 426 14.99 -11.53 9.52
C GLN A 426 16.39 -10.96 9.33
N LEU A 427 16.75 -10.69 8.09
CA LEU A 427 18.01 -10.06 7.71
C LEU A 427 17.72 -8.72 7.04
N LEU A 428 18.31 -7.67 7.60
CA LEU A 428 18.40 -6.33 7.06
C LEU A 428 19.85 -6.07 6.70
N THR A 429 20.08 -5.56 5.50
CA THR A 429 21.38 -5.06 5.05
C THR A 429 21.28 -3.59 4.76
N PHE A 430 22.32 -2.83 5.05
CA PHE A 430 22.34 -1.40 4.74
C PHE A 430 23.67 -0.97 4.14
N SER A 431 23.58 -0.08 3.16
CA SER A 431 24.68 0.72 2.62
C SER A 431 24.17 2.15 2.47
N ASP A 432 24.12 2.73 1.27
CA ASP A 432 23.38 3.98 1.02
C ASP A 432 21.87 3.79 1.26
N GLU A 433 21.37 2.59 0.95
CA GLU A 433 19.98 2.18 1.11
C GLU A 433 19.82 1.08 2.17
N VAL A 434 18.62 0.94 2.71
CA VAL A 434 18.27 -0.14 3.64
C VAL A 434 17.34 -1.14 2.96
N LYS A 435 17.77 -2.40 2.93
CA LYS A 435 17.04 -3.52 2.31
C LYS A 435 16.73 -4.59 3.36
N VAL A 436 15.53 -5.16 3.34
CA VAL A 436 15.25 -6.42 4.03
C VAL A 436 15.58 -7.56 3.08
N SER A 437 16.83 -8.01 3.08
CA SER A 437 17.30 -9.11 2.22
C SER A 437 16.65 -10.45 2.55
N GLN A 438 16.03 -10.60 3.72
CA GLN A 438 15.14 -11.72 3.98
C GLN A 438 14.09 -11.34 5.01
N VAL A 439 12.83 -11.29 4.56
CA VAL A 439 11.69 -11.08 5.44
C VAL A 439 11.60 -12.18 6.51
N LEU A 440 11.00 -11.83 7.65
CA LEU A 440 10.95 -12.66 8.85
C LEU A 440 10.50 -14.10 8.56
N THR A 441 11.35 -15.06 8.91
CA THR A 441 11.11 -16.48 8.65
C THR A 441 11.61 -17.37 9.78
N ARG A 442 10.98 -18.54 9.92
CA ARG A 442 11.48 -19.66 10.73
C ARG A 442 12.36 -20.60 9.89
N TYR A 443 12.25 -20.52 8.57
CA TYR A 443 12.94 -21.41 7.66
C TYR A 443 14.35 -20.88 7.43
N ARG A 444 15.36 -21.64 7.89
CA ARG A 444 16.77 -21.24 7.87
C ARG A 444 17.40 -21.14 6.47
N PRO A 445 17.05 -21.97 5.47
CA PRO A 445 17.70 -21.88 4.16
C PRO A 445 17.55 -20.53 3.43
N PRO A 446 16.38 -19.86 3.40
CA PRO A 446 16.25 -18.51 2.86
C PRO A 446 17.20 -17.50 3.51
N LEU A 447 17.33 -17.52 4.84
CA LEU A 447 18.28 -16.66 5.56
C LEU A 447 19.73 -16.96 5.17
N ALA A 448 20.10 -18.23 5.07
CA ALA A 448 21.44 -18.60 4.63
C ALA A 448 21.73 -18.19 3.18
N ARG A 449 20.70 -18.22 2.33
CA ARG A 449 20.78 -17.76 0.94
C ARG A 449 20.96 -16.24 0.88
N ALA A 450 20.15 -15.47 1.59
CA ALA A 450 20.29 -14.03 1.70
C ALA A 450 21.69 -13.63 2.21
N LEU A 451 22.17 -14.28 3.28
CA LEU A 451 23.53 -14.06 3.78
C LEU A 451 24.60 -14.35 2.70
N SER A 452 24.42 -15.37 1.86
CA SER A 452 25.38 -15.68 0.78
C SER A 452 25.40 -14.65 -0.36
N LEU A 453 24.34 -13.84 -0.50
CA LEU A 453 24.17 -12.88 -1.58
C LEU A 453 24.63 -11.46 -1.22
N MET A 454 24.91 -11.19 0.05
CA MET A 454 25.49 -9.92 0.50
C MET A 454 26.72 -9.57 -0.33
N LYS A 455 26.91 -8.30 -0.70
CA LYS A 455 28.07 -7.77 -1.42
C LYS A 455 28.30 -6.33 -0.99
N GLY A 456 29.53 -5.96 -0.63
CA GLY A 456 29.81 -4.62 -0.13
C GLY A 456 29.74 -3.59 -1.25
N GLU A 457 28.90 -2.58 -1.11
CA GLU A 457 28.78 -1.48 -2.07
C GLU A 457 28.33 -0.19 -1.40
N GLY A 458 28.68 0.97 -1.97
CA GLY A 458 28.15 2.26 -1.50
C GLY A 458 28.67 2.73 -0.14
N GLY A 459 28.00 3.74 0.42
CA GLY A 459 28.24 4.32 1.74
C GLY A 459 27.50 3.62 2.88
N THR A 460 27.26 4.34 3.99
CA THR A 460 26.71 3.78 5.23
C THR A 460 25.59 4.65 5.83
N ASN A 461 24.33 4.22 5.67
CA ASN A 461 23.13 4.87 6.17
C ASN A 461 22.70 4.30 7.53
N THR A 462 23.45 4.64 8.58
CA THR A 462 23.25 4.14 9.95
C THR A 462 21.85 4.48 10.48
N ILE A 463 21.36 5.69 10.24
CA ILE A 463 20.09 6.19 10.80
C ILE A 463 18.90 5.48 10.16
N GLY A 464 18.88 5.41 8.83
CA GLY A 464 17.87 4.67 8.09
C GLY A 464 17.81 3.22 8.56
N ALA A 465 18.98 2.58 8.73
CA ALA A 465 19.06 1.18 9.16
C ALA A 465 18.46 0.96 10.55
N VAL A 466 18.77 1.84 11.51
CA VAL A 466 18.23 1.76 12.88
C VAL A 466 16.72 2.05 12.91
N ARG A 467 16.26 3.06 12.17
CA ARG A 467 14.84 3.40 12.04
C ARG A 467 14.05 2.24 11.47
N ALA A 468 14.49 1.69 10.33
CA ALA A 468 13.81 0.60 9.66
C ALA A 468 13.76 -0.69 10.50
N ALA A 469 14.85 -0.99 11.23
CA ALA A 469 14.89 -2.12 12.16
C ALA A 469 13.92 -1.93 13.34
N LEU A 470 13.85 -0.72 13.91
CA LEU A 470 12.92 -0.37 14.97
C LEU A 470 11.47 -0.53 14.50
N ASP A 471 11.11 0.02 13.35
CA ASP A 471 9.74 -0.01 12.82
C ASP A 471 9.29 -1.43 12.48
N SER A 472 10.17 -2.20 11.85
CA SER A 472 9.92 -3.62 11.58
C SER A 472 9.69 -4.41 12.88
N LEU A 473 10.55 -4.26 13.88
CA LEU A 473 10.42 -4.98 15.16
C LEU A 473 9.18 -4.57 15.96
N ARG A 474 8.82 -3.28 15.98
CA ARG A 474 7.60 -2.79 16.65
C ARG A 474 6.32 -3.37 16.06
N ALA A 475 6.33 -3.65 14.76
CA ALA A 475 5.17 -4.22 14.09
C ALA A 475 4.94 -5.70 14.43
N VAL A 476 5.99 -6.45 14.79
CA VAL A 476 5.88 -7.88 15.12
C VAL A 476 5.21 -8.07 16.49
N PRO A 477 4.12 -8.87 16.59
CA PRO A 477 3.39 -9.11 17.85
C PRO A 477 4.13 -10.12 18.75
N SER A 478 5.35 -9.79 19.18
CA SER A 478 6.14 -10.56 20.15
C SER A 478 6.64 -9.64 21.25
N SER A 479 6.53 -10.08 22.51
CA SER A 479 7.17 -9.39 23.65
C SER A 479 8.67 -9.68 23.75
N GLN A 480 9.20 -10.59 22.93
CA GLN A 480 10.60 -10.98 22.90
C GLN A 480 11.25 -10.53 21.58
N ARG A 481 11.60 -9.24 21.51
CA ARG A 481 12.25 -8.61 20.35
C ARG A 481 13.73 -8.39 20.60
N PHE A 482 14.57 -8.76 19.63
CA PHE A 482 16.01 -8.61 19.67
C PHE A 482 16.52 -7.91 18.42
N LEU A 483 17.35 -6.89 18.61
CA LEU A 483 18.08 -6.18 17.57
C LEU A 483 19.55 -6.54 17.69
N VAL A 484 20.13 -7.06 16.62
CA VAL A 484 21.57 -7.28 16.48
C VAL A 484 22.06 -6.37 15.37
N PHE A 485 22.84 -5.35 15.71
CA PHE A 485 23.36 -4.37 14.77
C PHE A 485 24.87 -4.54 14.62
N LEU A 486 25.38 -4.73 13.41
CA LEU A 486 26.79 -4.96 13.10
C LEU A 486 27.28 -3.98 12.04
N THR A 487 28.35 -3.23 12.33
CA THR A 487 28.96 -2.25 11.40
C THR A 487 30.46 -2.05 11.65
N ASP A 488 31.19 -1.66 10.60
CA ASP A 488 32.58 -1.20 10.65
C ASP A 488 32.71 0.34 10.63
N ALA A 489 31.62 1.10 10.48
CA ALA A 489 31.62 2.56 10.37
C ALA A 489 31.45 3.31 11.70
N ALA A 490 31.78 2.67 12.83
CA ALA A 490 31.74 3.26 14.17
C ALA A 490 30.40 3.90 14.62
N LEU A 491 29.28 3.59 13.95
CA LEU A 491 28.00 4.29 14.12
C LEU A 491 28.11 5.80 13.89
N GLU A 492 29.01 6.24 13.01
CA GLU A 492 29.14 7.64 12.61
C GLU A 492 27.85 8.10 11.92
N VAL A 493 27.43 9.31 12.30
CA VAL A 493 26.26 10.03 11.77
C VAL A 493 26.64 11.50 11.61
N GLU A 494 26.01 12.21 10.67
CA GLU A 494 26.27 13.63 10.44
C GLU A 494 25.95 14.47 11.69
N GLU A 495 26.62 15.62 11.87
CA GLU A 495 26.48 16.45 13.08
C GLU A 495 25.02 16.87 13.33
N ASP A 496 24.29 17.18 12.26
CA ASP A 496 22.89 17.58 12.31
C ASP A 496 21.96 16.43 12.73
N ASP A 497 22.37 15.19 12.50
CA ASP A 497 21.56 13.98 12.73
C ASP A 497 21.83 13.30 14.09
N VAL A 498 22.87 13.72 14.81
CA VAL A 498 23.27 13.16 16.10
C VAL A 498 22.11 13.12 17.11
N LYS A 499 21.20 14.09 17.06
CA LYS A 499 20.04 14.14 17.96
C LYS A 499 18.96 13.16 17.56
N GLU A 500 18.67 13.03 16.27
CA GLU A 500 17.71 12.06 15.76
C GLU A 500 18.16 10.63 16.11
N PHE A 501 19.43 10.32 15.90
CA PHE A 501 19.98 9.00 16.25
C PHE A 501 19.78 8.67 17.73
N GLN A 502 20.04 9.62 18.63
CA GLN A 502 19.79 9.46 20.06
C GLN A 502 18.31 9.25 20.40
N THR A 503 17.42 9.93 19.66
CA THR A 503 15.97 9.74 19.79
C THR A 503 15.58 8.32 19.42
N LEU A 504 16.06 7.79 18.28
CA LEU A 504 15.80 6.42 17.84
C LEU A 504 16.28 5.39 18.88
N LEU A 505 17.49 5.56 19.42
CA LEU A 505 18.03 4.71 20.48
C LEU A 505 17.14 4.74 21.73
N GLY A 506 16.65 5.92 22.13
CA GLY A 506 15.69 6.06 23.21
C GLY A 506 14.37 5.32 22.94
N VAL A 507 13.86 5.38 21.70
CA VAL A 507 12.63 4.66 21.33
C VAL A 507 12.84 3.14 21.34
N ILE A 508 14.01 2.62 20.95
CA ILE A 508 14.36 1.19 21.08
C ILE A 508 14.22 0.73 22.53
N ARG A 509 14.78 1.50 23.47
CA ARG A 509 14.68 1.24 24.92
C ARG A 509 13.22 1.25 25.38
N ASP A 510 12.48 2.29 25.01
CA ASP A 510 11.11 2.50 25.45
C ASP A 510 10.17 1.41 24.87
N ALA A 511 10.49 0.88 23.68
CA ALA A 511 9.83 -0.27 23.05
C ALA A 511 10.25 -1.64 23.62
N ARG A 512 11.16 -1.67 24.61
CA ARG A 512 11.71 -2.88 25.25
C ARG A 512 12.36 -3.84 24.25
N ILE A 513 12.96 -3.31 23.19
CA ILE A 513 13.74 -4.10 22.23
C ILE A 513 15.13 -4.29 22.82
N ARG A 514 15.54 -5.55 22.99
CA ARG A 514 16.89 -5.88 23.48
C ARG A 514 17.88 -5.70 22.35
N SER A 515 18.80 -4.74 22.46
CA SER A 515 19.78 -4.43 21.42
C SER A 515 21.19 -4.94 21.77
N LEU A 516 21.90 -5.42 20.75
CA LEU A 516 23.32 -5.70 20.76
C LEU A 516 23.99 -4.92 19.62
N TRP A 517 24.91 -4.04 19.97
CA TRP A 517 25.68 -3.20 19.04
C TRP A 517 27.09 -3.76 18.87
N LEU A 518 27.39 -4.28 17.68
CA LEU A 518 28.66 -4.93 17.33
C LEU A 518 29.48 -4.00 16.44
N GLY A 519 30.63 -3.58 16.94
CA GLY A 519 31.59 -2.77 16.19
C GLY A 519 32.75 -3.62 15.68
N MET A 520 32.98 -3.59 14.36
CA MET A 520 34.16 -4.15 13.70
C MET A 520 35.25 -3.09 13.51
N VAL A 521 35.52 -2.35 14.58
CA VAL A 521 36.39 -1.17 14.60
C VAL A 521 37.54 -1.35 15.60
N GLU A 522 38.53 -0.47 15.51
CA GLU A 522 39.58 -0.38 16.53
C GLU A 522 39.04 0.11 17.89
N GLY A 523 39.80 -0.10 18.95
CA GLY A 523 39.32 0.10 20.33
C GLY A 523 39.06 1.55 20.73
N ASP A 524 39.58 2.53 20.00
CA ASP A 524 39.38 3.95 20.27
C ASP A 524 37.95 4.44 19.95
N GLN A 525 37.20 3.68 19.13
CA GLN A 525 35.81 3.97 18.78
C GLN A 525 34.78 3.26 19.71
N GLU A 526 35.22 2.59 20.78
CA GLU A 526 34.37 1.84 21.71
C GLU A 526 33.28 2.71 22.37
N GLU A 527 33.59 3.97 22.71
CA GLU A 527 32.66 4.85 23.43
C GLU A 527 31.38 5.15 22.63
N VAL A 528 31.46 5.15 21.29
CA VAL A 528 30.28 5.39 20.44
C VAL A 528 29.27 4.24 20.58
N PHE A 529 29.75 2.99 20.53
CA PHE A 529 28.93 1.81 20.75
C PHE A 529 28.46 1.69 22.21
N ALA A 530 29.32 2.03 23.17
CA ALA A 530 28.96 2.06 24.60
C ALA A 530 27.85 3.08 24.88
N ARG A 531 27.88 4.23 24.21
CA ARG A 531 26.81 5.23 24.26
C ARG A 531 25.52 4.71 23.62
N ALA A 532 25.58 4.09 22.43
CA ALA A 532 24.42 3.50 21.78
C ALA A 532 23.75 2.43 22.66
N ALA A 533 24.54 1.56 23.28
CA ALA A 533 24.08 0.57 24.24
C ALA A 533 23.41 1.20 25.47
N ARG A 534 24.01 2.22 26.09
CA ARG A 534 23.41 2.92 27.24
C ARG A 534 22.07 3.57 26.90
N LEU A 535 21.99 4.28 25.77
CA LEU A 535 20.76 4.98 25.37
C LEU A 535 19.63 4.01 24.99
N SER A 536 19.97 2.90 24.34
CA SER A 536 19.01 1.86 23.96
C SER A 536 18.71 0.83 25.06
N GLY A 537 19.40 0.88 26.20
CA GLY A 537 19.27 -0.12 27.26
C GLY A 537 19.81 -1.50 26.86
N GLY A 538 20.72 -1.55 25.88
CA GLY A 538 21.30 -2.75 25.30
C GLY A 538 22.74 -3.02 25.75
N ARG A 539 23.43 -3.84 24.96
CA ARG A 539 24.84 -4.20 25.14
C ARG A 539 25.64 -3.76 23.90
N HIS A 540 26.94 -3.58 24.08
CA HIS A 540 27.86 -3.42 22.97
C HIS A 540 29.01 -4.42 23.08
N VAL A 541 29.63 -4.72 21.94
CA VAL A 541 30.87 -5.47 21.85
C VAL A 541 31.70 -4.89 20.71
N ILE A 542 32.93 -4.50 21.01
CA ILE A 542 33.94 -4.20 19.99
C ILE A 542 34.78 -5.45 19.80
N ALA A 543 34.86 -5.89 18.56
CA ALA A 543 35.62 -7.08 18.21
C ALA A 543 36.24 -6.90 16.83
N THR A 544 37.54 -6.64 16.81
CA THR A 544 38.36 -6.77 15.60
C THR A 544 38.58 -8.25 15.23
N ASP A 545 38.45 -9.15 16.22
CA ASP A 545 38.49 -10.61 16.03
C ASP A 545 37.07 -11.20 15.94
N LEU A 546 36.75 -11.74 14.77
CA LEU A 546 35.47 -12.38 14.47
C LEU A 546 35.20 -13.67 15.28
N ASP A 547 36.21 -14.31 15.88
CA ASP A 547 35.96 -15.41 16.82
C ASP A 547 35.31 -14.90 18.13
N GLN A 548 35.60 -13.66 18.53
CA GLN A 548 34.94 -13.00 19.65
C GLN A 548 33.48 -12.65 19.32
N VAL A 549 33.22 -12.22 18.07
CA VAL A 549 31.86 -12.02 17.57
C VAL A 549 31.07 -13.34 17.62
N ALA A 550 31.67 -14.45 17.15
CA ALA A 550 31.04 -15.76 17.20
C ALA A 550 30.78 -16.27 18.63
N ARG A 551 31.68 -15.98 19.59
CA ARG A 551 31.45 -16.25 21.02
C ARG A 551 30.27 -15.44 21.56
N THR A 552 30.24 -14.14 21.29
CA THR A 552 29.16 -13.23 21.70
C THR A 552 27.81 -13.69 21.18
N PHE A 553 27.73 -14.13 19.92
CA PHE A 553 26.51 -14.68 19.36
C PHE A 553 26.05 -15.97 20.04
N ARG A 554 26.96 -16.87 20.40
CA ARG A 554 26.62 -18.07 21.17
C ARG A 554 26.15 -17.75 22.59
N ASP A 555 26.75 -16.76 23.23
CA ASP A 555 26.35 -16.30 24.56
C ASP A 555 24.95 -15.67 24.49
N LEU A 556 24.72 -14.81 23.49
CA LEU A 556 23.42 -14.22 23.22
C LEU A 556 22.37 -15.31 22.96
N ALA A 557 22.63 -16.29 22.08
CA ALA A 557 21.69 -17.38 21.80
C ALA A 557 21.32 -18.17 23.08
N ARG A 558 22.29 -18.41 23.97
CA ARG A 558 22.05 -19.08 25.26
C ARG A 558 21.21 -18.22 26.21
N GLU A 559 21.53 -16.94 26.34
CA GLU A 559 20.76 -15.99 27.15
C GLU A 559 19.31 -15.88 26.65
N MET A 560 19.13 -15.78 25.34
CA MET A 560 17.82 -15.73 24.69
C MET A 560 16.99 -16.99 24.96
N GLY A 561 17.63 -18.17 24.96
CA GLY A 561 16.97 -19.45 25.27
C GLY A 561 16.63 -19.65 26.75
N ALA A 562 17.41 -19.07 27.66
CA ALA A 562 17.22 -19.24 29.11
C ALA A 562 16.12 -18.32 29.71
N GLN A 563 15.79 -17.21 29.06
CA GLN A 563 14.83 -16.21 29.55
C GLN A 563 13.35 -16.54 29.21
N GLN A 564 12.96 -17.81 29.24
CA GLN A 564 11.63 -18.22 28.78
C GLN A 564 10.46 -17.87 29.73
N ASP A 565 10.67 -17.18 30.85
CA ASP A 565 9.59 -16.76 31.75
C ASP A 565 9.83 -15.39 32.40
N SER A 566 8.74 -14.59 32.50
CA SER A 566 8.41 -13.61 33.57
C SER A 566 7.68 -12.31 33.16
N LEU A 567 6.93 -12.27 32.04
CA LEU A 567 5.98 -11.17 31.81
C LEU A 567 4.61 -11.67 31.32
N SER A 568 3.56 -11.36 32.10
CA SER A 568 2.15 -11.74 31.90
C SER A 568 1.42 -10.91 30.83
N LEU A 569 2.14 -10.11 30.04
CA LEU A 569 1.54 -9.25 29.03
C LEU A 569 1.27 -10.04 27.75
N THR A 570 0.09 -9.83 27.19
CA THR A 570 -0.34 -10.45 25.94
C THR A 570 -0.20 -9.44 24.81
N SER A 571 0.39 -9.83 23.68
CA SER A 571 0.50 -8.91 22.54
C SER A 571 -0.86 -8.82 21.82
N LEU A 572 -1.38 -7.60 21.68
CA LEU A 572 -2.61 -7.29 20.95
C LEU A 572 -2.25 -6.54 19.67
N ARG A 573 -2.78 -6.99 18.54
CA ARG A 573 -2.61 -6.35 17.24
C ARG A 573 -3.97 -5.97 16.67
N VAL A 574 -4.07 -4.76 16.15
CA VAL A 574 -5.21 -4.29 15.36
C VAL A 574 -4.74 -4.03 13.94
N GLU A 575 -5.49 -4.56 12.98
CA GLU A 575 -5.26 -4.40 11.56
C GLU A 575 -6.54 -3.85 10.90
N ILE A 576 -6.39 -2.86 10.01
CA ILE A 576 -7.47 -2.30 9.21
C ILE A 576 -7.09 -2.42 7.74
N ARG A 577 -7.82 -3.28 7.01
CA ARG A 577 -7.60 -3.54 5.57
C ARG A 577 -8.58 -2.75 4.73
N HIS A 578 -8.09 -1.77 3.99
CA HIS A 578 -8.91 -0.98 3.08
C HIS A 578 -8.50 -1.21 1.64
N HIS A 579 -9.49 -1.33 0.77
CA HIS A 579 -9.29 -1.36 -0.67
C HIS A 579 -9.86 -0.06 -1.26
N THR A 580 -8.99 0.75 -1.86
CA THR A 580 -9.41 2.03 -2.42
C THR A 580 -10.18 1.81 -3.73
N PRO A 581 -11.08 2.73 -4.12
CA PRO A 581 -11.75 2.67 -5.42
C PRO A 581 -10.77 2.67 -6.62
N ALA A 582 -9.53 3.10 -6.42
CA ALA A 582 -8.48 3.10 -7.42
C ALA A 582 -7.82 1.72 -7.61
N GLY A 583 -8.05 0.75 -6.73
CA GLY A 583 -7.40 -0.56 -6.80
C GLY A 583 -6.22 -0.74 -5.81
N GLU A 584 -5.96 0.24 -4.93
CA GLU A 584 -4.87 0.16 -3.96
C GLU A 584 -5.33 -0.60 -2.70
N ASN A 585 -4.51 -1.53 -2.22
CA ASN A 585 -4.68 -2.08 -0.86
C ASN A 585 -3.87 -1.26 0.11
N VAL A 586 -4.54 -0.78 1.16
CA VAL A 586 -3.93 -0.10 2.29
C VAL A 586 -4.18 -0.95 3.52
N THR A 587 -3.12 -1.30 4.24
CA THR A 587 -3.21 -2.04 5.50
C THR A 587 -2.61 -1.19 6.62
N LEU A 588 -3.44 -0.79 7.58
CA LEU A 588 -3.00 -0.06 8.76
C LEU A 588 -2.81 -1.06 9.90
N VAL A 589 -1.66 -1.03 10.58
CA VAL A 589 -1.33 -1.96 11.66
C VAL A 589 -0.84 -1.24 12.92
N ALA A 590 -1.37 -1.63 14.07
CA ALA A 590 -0.88 -1.26 15.39
C ALA A 590 -0.74 -2.49 16.28
N SER A 591 0.29 -2.50 17.11
CA SER A 591 0.57 -3.56 18.08
C SER A 591 0.84 -2.93 19.46
N ARG A 592 0.29 -3.51 20.52
CA ARG A 592 0.50 -3.08 21.91
C ARG A 592 0.46 -4.28 22.84
N ASP A 593 1.37 -4.31 23.80
CA ASP A 593 1.34 -5.32 24.86
C ASP A 593 0.35 -4.89 25.96
N VAL A 594 -0.58 -5.79 26.30
CA VAL A 594 -1.73 -5.50 27.18
C VAL A 594 -1.80 -6.50 28.33
N ASP A 595 -2.23 -6.01 29.49
CA ASP A 595 -2.45 -6.85 30.68
C ASP A 595 -3.87 -7.40 30.67
N PHE A 596 -4.08 -8.48 29.94
CA PHE A 596 -5.37 -9.18 29.93
C PHE A 596 -5.37 -10.33 30.93
N PRO A 597 -6.52 -10.60 31.59
CA PRO A 597 -6.70 -11.82 32.37
C PRO A 597 -6.37 -13.06 31.52
N PRO A 598 -5.85 -14.15 32.09
CA PRO A 598 -5.61 -15.38 31.35
C PRO A 598 -6.86 -15.85 30.59
N ALA A 599 -6.74 -16.05 29.27
CA ALA A 599 -7.79 -16.68 28.47
C ALA A 599 -7.84 -18.21 28.74
N PRO A 600 -8.97 -18.89 28.47
CA PRO A 600 -9.09 -20.34 28.61
C PRO A 600 -8.06 -21.07 27.71
N GLU A 601 -7.43 -22.15 28.18
CA GLU A 601 -6.43 -22.90 27.40
C GLU A 601 -7.01 -23.45 26.08
N ALA A 602 -6.24 -23.33 24.99
CA ALA A 602 -6.46 -24.00 23.71
C ALA A 602 -5.24 -24.83 23.29
N ASP A 603 -5.52 -25.91 22.56
CA ASP A 603 -4.53 -26.81 21.95
C ASP A 603 -3.85 -26.23 20.69
N VAL A 604 -4.04 -24.95 20.36
CA VAL A 604 -3.60 -24.37 19.09
C VAL A 604 -2.35 -23.50 19.29
N GLU A 605 -1.21 -23.96 18.76
CA GLU A 605 0.03 -23.19 18.67
C GLU A 605 -0.01 -22.25 17.44
N THR A 606 -0.17 -20.95 17.66
CA THR A 606 -0.08 -19.94 16.60
C THR A 606 1.25 -19.21 16.67
N ASN A 607 1.86 -18.98 15.51
CA ASN A 607 3.16 -18.32 15.40
C ASN A 607 2.94 -16.82 15.17
N PRO A 608 3.86 -15.94 15.61
CA PRO A 608 3.93 -14.59 15.06
C PRO A 608 4.11 -14.66 13.54
N GLU A 609 3.76 -13.56 12.88
CA GLU A 609 3.69 -13.49 11.42
C GLU A 609 5.07 -13.63 10.80
N ALA A 610 5.30 -14.74 10.10
CA ALA A 610 6.46 -14.95 9.24
C ALA A 610 5.96 -15.15 7.81
N VAL A 611 6.83 -14.86 6.84
CA VAL A 611 6.56 -15.33 5.49
C VAL A 611 6.45 -16.85 5.53
N THR A 612 5.36 -17.36 4.96
CA THR A 612 5.16 -18.79 4.79
C THR A 612 4.64 -19.04 3.39
N TRP A 613 4.88 -20.25 2.91
CA TRP A 613 4.31 -20.70 1.66
C TRP A 613 3.86 -22.14 1.78
N LYS A 614 2.86 -22.47 0.97
CA LYS A 614 2.33 -23.83 0.86
C LYS A 614 1.87 -24.11 -0.56
N ALA A 615 1.83 -25.40 -0.90
CA ALA A 615 1.20 -25.85 -2.12
C ALA A 615 -0.27 -25.43 -2.12
N GLY A 616 -0.65 -24.67 -3.14
CA GLY A 616 -1.99 -24.18 -3.39
C GLY A 616 -2.80 -25.07 -4.33
N PRO A 617 -3.90 -24.52 -4.87
CA PRO A 617 -4.71 -25.24 -5.86
C PRO A 617 -3.89 -25.54 -7.13
N PRO A 618 -4.28 -26.56 -7.91
CA PRO A 618 -3.72 -26.79 -9.23
C PRO A 618 -3.84 -25.51 -10.08
N LEU A 619 -2.73 -25.10 -10.69
CA LEU A 619 -2.75 -24.09 -11.72
C LEU A 619 -3.13 -24.80 -13.01
N ARG A 620 -4.35 -24.58 -13.47
CA ARG A 620 -4.81 -25.07 -14.76
C ARG A 620 -4.73 -23.90 -15.74
N PRO A 621 -3.72 -23.85 -16.63
CA PRO A 621 -3.74 -22.88 -17.74
C PRO A 621 -5.04 -23.02 -18.54
N TYR A 622 -5.55 -24.25 -18.61
CA TYR A 622 -6.79 -24.64 -19.26
C TYR A 622 -7.66 -25.41 -18.26
N ASP A 623 -8.77 -24.82 -17.83
CA ASP A 623 -9.83 -25.54 -17.16
C ASP A 623 -11.08 -25.63 -18.05
N PRO A 624 -11.97 -26.61 -17.82
CA PRO A 624 -13.16 -26.78 -18.65
C PRO A 624 -14.12 -25.59 -18.64
N GLU A 625 -14.12 -24.78 -17.59
CA GLU A 625 -15.01 -23.62 -17.46
C GLU A 625 -14.55 -22.49 -18.38
N LEU A 626 -13.26 -22.14 -18.32
CA LEU A 626 -12.64 -21.20 -19.23
C LEU A 626 -12.65 -21.70 -20.68
N ALA A 627 -12.36 -22.98 -20.89
CA ALA A 627 -12.33 -23.56 -22.22
C ALA A 627 -13.75 -23.59 -22.83
N ALA A 628 -14.80 -23.78 -22.01
CA ALA A 628 -16.19 -23.57 -22.43
C ALA A 628 -16.48 -22.11 -22.77
N ASP A 629 -15.99 -21.14 -22.01
CA ASP A 629 -16.25 -19.71 -22.28
C ASP A 629 -15.49 -19.13 -23.49
N ILE A 630 -14.27 -19.63 -23.75
CA ILE A 630 -13.41 -19.12 -24.83
C ILE A 630 -13.54 -19.96 -26.11
N THR A 631 -13.59 -21.29 -26.00
CA THR A 631 -13.46 -22.20 -27.15
C THR A 631 -14.59 -23.22 -27.31
N GLY A 632 -15.49 -23.35 -26.33
CA GLY A 632 -16.56 -24.35 -26.32
C GLY A 632 -16.12 -25.80 -26.15
N SER A 633 -14.87 -26.05 -25.74
CA SER A 633 -14.31 -27.40 -25.64
C SER A 633 -13.77 -27.70 -24.24
N ASP A 634 -13.53 -28.97 -23.92
CA ASP A 634 -12.97 -29.41 -22.62
C ASP A 634 -11.44 -29.29 -22.55
N ARG A 635 -10.80 -28.94 -23.69
CA ARG A 635 -9.35 -28.74 -23.83
C ARG A 635 -9.08 -27.64 -24.85
N VAL A 636 -8.21 -26.71 -24.50
CA VAL A 636 -7.70 -25.77 -25.49
C VAL A 636 -6.82 -26.51 -26.50
N GLY A 637 -7.35 -26.72 -27.71
CA GLY A 637 -6.60 -27.28 -28.84
C GLY A 637 -5.55 -26.29 -29.37
N ARG A 638 -4.79 -26.68 -30.40
CA ARG A 638 -3.78 -25.81 -31.08
C ARG A 638 -4.34 -24.48 -31.61
N GLU A 639 -5.67 -24.35 -31.65
CA GLU A 639 -6.41 -23.21 -32.14
C GLU A 639 -6.51 -22.05 -31.14
N ALA A 640 -6.24 -22.24 -29.85
CA ALA A 640 -6.09 -21.12 -28.93
C ALA A 640 -4.84 -21.30 -28.05
N LEU A 641 -4.18 -20.19 -27.73
CA LEU A 641 -3.00 -20.21 -26.86
C LEU A 641 -3.17 -19.13 -25.80
N VAL A 642 -3.52 -19.56 -24.58
CA VAL A 642 -3.64 -18.68 -23.41
C VAL A 642 -2.24 -18.48 -22.83
N ILE A 643 -1.82 -17.23 -22.76
CA ILE A 643 -0.51 -16.82 -22.20
C ILE A 643 -0.61 -16.71 -20.68
N LYS A 644 -1.65 -16.02 -20.18
CA LYS A 644 -1.87 -15.79 -18.75
C LYS A 644 -3.33 -15.50 -18.44
N ARG A 645 -3.71 -15.64 -17.17
CA ARG A 645 -5.06 -15.35 -16.65
C ARG A 645 -4.97 -14.51 -15.38
N ILE A 646 -5.93 -13.61 -15.20
CA ILE A 646 -6.11 -12.82 -13.99
C ILE A 646 -7.54 -13.09 -13.46
N PRO A 647 -7.69 -13.78 -12.31
CA PRO A 647 -8.97 -13.90 -11.64
C PRO A 647 -9.39 -12.54 -11.10
N LEU A 648 -10.66 -12.18 -11.32
CA LEU A 648 -11.18 -10.85 -10.96
C LEU A 648 -12.14 -10.95 -9.77
N ASP A 649 -13.14 -11.84 -9.84
CA ASP A 649 -14.22 -12.04 -8.85
C ASP A 649 -14.70 -10.72 -8.23
N TYR A 650 -15.02 -9.75 -9.08
CA TYR A 650 -15.30 -8.37 -8.70
C TYR A 650 -16.64 -7.92 -9.24
N THR A 651 -17.42 -7.21 -8.43
CA THR A 651 -18.74 -6.71 -8.82
C THR A 651 -18.80 -5.20 -8.77
N ALA A 652 -19.35 -4.60 -9.81
CA ALA A 652 -19.64 -3.17 -9.88
C ALA A 652 -21.05 -2.92 -10.41
N ASN A 653 -21.62 -1.76 -10.14
CA ASN A 653 -22.94 -1.43 -10.64
C ASN A 653 -23.09 0.08 -10.88
N ASN A 654 -23.98 0.44 -11.81
CA ASN A 654 -24.60 1.76 -11.83
C ASN A 654 -26.02 1.66 -11.25
N LYS A 655 -26.93 2.55 -11.64
CA LYS A 655 -28.34 2.51 -11.20
C LYS A 655 -29.20 1.48 -11.95
N ALA A 656 -28.70 0.86 -13.02
CA ALA A 656 -29.48 0.00 -13.90
C ALA A 656 -28.92 -1.41 -14.11
N VAL A 657 -27.60 -1.58 -14.07
CA VAL A 657 -26.95 -2.87 -14.28
C VAL A 657 -25.88 -3.13 -13.23
N ARG A 658 -25.85 -4.38 -12.76
CA ARG A 658 -24.76 -4.97 -11.99
C ARG A 658 -23.91 -5.81 -12.92
N MET A 659 -22.60 -5.58 -12.92
CA MET A 659 -21.59 -6.27 -13.71
C MET A 659 -20.68 -7.04 -12.76
N HIS A 660 -20.64 -8.36 -12.91
CA HIS A 660 -19.77 -9.24 -12.15
C HIS A 660 -18.67 -9.79 -13.05
N PHE A 661 -17.44 -9.31 -12.88
CA PHE A 661 -16.26 -9.70 -13.64
C PHE A 661 -15.64 -10.95 -13.03
N LYS A 662 -15.53 -12.01 -13.84
CA LYS A 662 -15.02 -13.31 -13.38
C LYS A 662 -13.53 -13.44 -13.62
N GLU A 663 -13.11 -13.20 -14.86
CA GLU A 663 -11.74 -13.47 -15.30
C GLU A 663 -11.35 -12.63 -16.51
N ALA A 664 -10.06 -12.27 -16.59
CA ALA A 664 -9.40 -11.79 -17.79
C ALA A 664 -8.38 -12.83 -18.30
N ALA A 665 -8.57 -13.34 -19.51
CA ALA A 665 -7.66 -14.27 -20.18
C ALA A 665 -6.91 -13.58 -21.32
N PHE A 666 -5.60 -13.72 -21.34
CA PHE A 666 -4.71 -13.18 -22.36
C PHE A 666 -4.31 -14.27 -23.34
N LEU A 667 -4.49 -14.03 -24.64
CA LEU A 667 -4.23 -15.01 -25.68
C LEU A 667 -3.35 -14.45 -26.79
N SER A 668 -2.38 -15.24 -27.26
CA SER A 668 -1.66 -14.95 -28.51
C SER A 668 -2.34 -15.57 -29.72
N ARG A 669 -3.20 -16.57 -29.54
CA ARG A 669 -3.96 -17.22 -30.60
C ARG A 669 -5.38 -17.52 -30.16
N LEU A 670 -6.34 -17.33 -31.05
CA LEU A 670 -7.76 -17.66 -30.85
C LEU A 670 -8.38 -18.15 -32.15
N ARG A 671 -9.04 -19.33 -32.14
CA ARG A 671 -9.63 -19.99 -33.32
C ARG A 671 -8.68 -20.09 -34.52
N GLY A 672 -7.40 -20.36 -34.25
CA GLY A 672 -6.35 -20.49 -35.26
C GLY A 672 -5.80 -19.17 -35.80
N ILE A 673 -6.30 -18.03 -35.30
CA ILE A 673 -5.84 -16.69 -35.68
C ILE A 673 -4.81 -16.23 -34.65
N ASP A 674 -3.60 -15.92 -35.11
CA ASP A 674 -2.56 -15.31 -34.29
C ASP A 674 -2.84 -13.82 -34.08
N ALA A 675 -2.52 -13.32 -32.90
CA ALA A 675 -2.54 -11.89 -32.62
C ALA A 675 -1.52 -11.15 -33.52
N PRO A 676 -1.84 -9.94 -33.99
CA PRO A 676 -0.89 -9.11 -34.72
C PRO A 676 0.40 -8.86 -33.92
N ASP A 677 1.54 -8.64 -34.58
CA ASP A 677 2.80 -8.32 -33.88
C ASP A 677 2.62 -7.12 -32.96
N GLY A 678 3.17 -7.22 -31.76
CA GLY A 678 3.06 -6.18 -30.74
C GLY A 678 1.69 -6.13 -30.04
N TYR A 679 0.75 -7.01 -30.38
CA TYR A 679 -0.56 -7.12 -29.75
C TYR A 679 -0.84 -8.52 -29.20
N ARG A 680 -1.87 -8.61 -28.37
CA ARG A 680 -2.47 -9.84 -27.88
C ARG A 680 -3.98 -9.67 -27.73
N PHE A 681 -4.70 -10.78 -27.74
CA PHE A 681 -6.11 -10.80 -27.43
C PHE A 681 -6.30 -10.82 -25.92
N LEU A 682 -7.35 -10.13 -25.45
CA LEU A 682 -7.83 -10.22 -24.09
C LEU A 682 -9.32 -10.57 -24.14
N ALA A 683 -9.69 -11.66 -23.49
CA ALA A 683 -11.08 -12.05 -23.27
C ALA A 683 -11.44 -11.72 -21.82
N LEU A 684 -12.46 -10.88 -21.63
CA LEU A 684 -12.98 -10.49 -20.32
C LEU A 684 -14.35 -11.14 -20.11
N THR A 685 -14.44 -12.10 -19.21
CA THR A 685 -15.69 -12.82 -18.89
C THR A 685 -16.43 -12.11 -17.76
N LEU A 686 -17.73 -11.85 -17.98
CA LEU A 686 -18.58 -11.15 -17.02
C LEU A 686 -20.06 -11.57 -17.11
N ASP A 687 -20.76 -11.37 -16.00
CA ASP A 687 -22.22 -11.50 -15.90
C ASP A 687 -22.85 -10.11 -15.74
N LEU A 688 -23.94 -9.84 -16.46
CA LEU A 688 -24.73 -8.61 -16.38
C LEU A 688 -26.13 -8.90 -15.83
N GLU A 689 -26.52 -8.20 -14.78
CA GLU A 689 -27.84 -8.33 -14.14
C GLU A 689 -28.56 -6.99 -14.13
N ASN A 690 -29.82 -6.97 -14.59
CA ASN A 690 -30.67 -5.78 -14.54
C ASN A 690 -31.16 -5.55 -13.11
N ILE A 691 -30.82 -4.39 -12.56
CA ILE A 691 -31.15 -3.96 -11.19
C ILE A 691 -32.05 -2.71 -11.16
N LEU A 692 -32.71 -2.39 -12.28
CA LEU A 692 -33.65 -1.27 -12.33
C LEU A 692 -34.83 -1.49 -11.36
N PRO A 693 -35.32 -0.42 -10.71
CA PRO A 693 -36.55 -0.50 -9.95
C PRO A 693 -37.76 -0.59 -10.87
N ALA A 694 -38.89 -1.07 -10.34
CA ALA A 694 -40.17 -0.97 -11.02
C ALA A 694 -40.54 0.50 -11.22
N GLN A 695 -40.91 0.85 -12.45
CA GLN A 695 -41.23 2.22 -12.82
C GLN A 695 -42.31 2.25 -13.91
N LYS A 696 -42.79 3.44 -14.25
CA LYS A 696 -43.74 3.60 -15.35
C LYS A 696 -43.01 3.39 -16.68
N VAL A 697 -43.44 2.40 -17.44
CA VAL A 697 -42.83 1.98 -18.70
C VAL A 697 -43.84 2.17 -19.83
N ALA A 698 -43.37 2.75 -20.93
CA ALA A 698 -44.07 2.85 -22.20
C ALA A 698 -43.86 1.57 -23.01
N ILE A 699 -44.94 0.88 -23.38
CA ILE A 699 -44.95 -0.32 -24.22
C ILE A 699 -45.38 0.10 -25.63
N LEU A 700 -44.50 -0.13 -26.59
CA LEU A 700 -44.72 0.13 -28.01
C LEU A 700 -45.52 -1.01 -28.67
N PRO A 701 -46.16 -0.77 -29.84
CA PRO A 701 -46.97 -1.79 -30.52
C PRO A 701 -46.20 -3.06 -30.93
N ASP A 702 -44.87 -2.97 -31.09
CA ASP A 702 -43.99 -4.10 -31.37
C ASP A 702 -43.63 -4.93 -30.13
N GLY A 703 -44.16 -4.56 -28.96
CA GLY A 703 -43.92 -5.22 -27.68
C GLY A 703 -42.66 -4.75 -26.96
N SER A 704 -41.84 -3.89 -27.57
CA SER A 704 -40.69 -3.28 -26.91
C SER A 704 -41.15 -2.28 -25.85
N HIS A 705 -40.36 -2.12 -24.79
CA HIS A 705 -40.76 -1.29 -23.66
C HIS A 705 -39.60 -0.49 -23.07
N HIS A 706 -39.85 0.80 -22.84
CA HIS A 706 -38.85 1.76 -22.37
C HIS A 706 -39.37 2.58 -21.19
N PRO A 707 -38.51 3.07 -20.28
CA PRO A 707 -38.93 4.02 -19.26
C PRO A 707 -39.76 5.16 -19.87
N ALA A 708 -40.92 5.47 -19.28
CA ALA A 708 -41.84 6.44 -19.85
C ALA A 708 -41.21 7.83 -20.02
N ALA A 709 -40.19 8.15 -19.22
CA ALA A 709 -39.42 9.39 -19.31
C ALA A 709 -38.58 9.53 -20.60
N TRP A 710 -38.34 8.44 -21.34
CA TRP A 710 -37.48 8.44 -22.53
C TRP A 710 -38.25 8.52 -23.84
N VAL A 711 -39.57 8.31 -23.80
CA VAL A 711 -40.43 8.37 -24.98
C VAL A 711 -40.87 9.83 -25.17
N GLY A 712 -40.25 10.50 -26.15
CA GLY A 712 -40.58 11.88 -26.52
C GLY A 712 -42.07 12.03 -26.85
N GLY A 713 -42.64 13.20 -26.52
CA GLY A 713 -44.09 13.44 -26.43
C GLY A 713 -44.92 13.35 -27.71
N GLU A 714 -44.38 12.89 -28.84
CA GLU A 714 -45.14 12.72 -30.07
C GLU A 714 -44.74 11.42 -30.78
N VAL A 715 -45.75 10.58 -31.05
CA VAL A 715 -45.86 9.49 -32.04
C VAL A 715 -46.01 8.04 -31.48
N GLN A 716 -47.14 7.43 -31.89
CA GLN A 716 -47.68 6.05 -31.70
C GLN A 716 -48.54 5.77 -30.45
N PRO A 717 -49.54 4.85 -30.54
CA PRO A 717 -50.32 4.45 -29.38
C PRO A 717 -49.45 3.64 -28.41
N VAL A 718 -49.01 4.29 -27.35
CA VAL A 718 -48.17 3.72 -26.29
C VAL A 718 -49.05 3.31 -25.11
N ARG A 719 -48.94 2.06 -24.66
CA ARG A 719 -49.57 1.59 -23.42
C ARG A 719 -48.60 1.79 -22.25
N TYR A 720 -49.06 2.35 -21.14
CA TYR A 720 -48.23 2.50 -19.95
C TYR A 720 -48.53 1.43 -18.91
N GLU A 721 -47.47 0.87 -18.31
CA GLU A 721 -47.56 -0.13 -17.25
C GLU A 721 -46.47 0.09 -16.21
N ASN A 722 -46.74 -0.22 -14.94
CA ASN A 722 -45.72 -0.22 -13.89
C ASN A 722 -45.02 -1.57 -13.85
N ARG A 723 -43.76 -1.62 -14.29
CA ARG A 723 -42.93 -2.84 -14.31
C ARG A 723 -41.45 -2.47 -14.27
N VAL A 724 -40.58 -3.47 -14.10
CA VAL A 724 -39.16 -3.28 -14.35
C VAL A 724 -38.95 -3.34 -15.88
N PRO A 725 -38.39 -2.29 -16.52
CA PRO A 725 -38.10 -2.32 -17.94
C PRO A 725 -36.82 -3.11 -18.24
N ASP A 726 -36.65 -3.46 -19.50
CA ASP A 726 -35.39 -4.05 -19.96
C ASP A 726 -34.31 -2.97 -19.95
N TYR A 727 -33.10 -3.35 -19.58
CA TYR A 727 -31.96 -2.47 -19.67
C TYR A 727 -31.25 -2.71 -21.00
N LEU A 728 -31.26 -1.70 -21.87
CA LEU A 728 -30.66 -1.77 -23.20
C LEU A 728 -29.34 -1.00 -23.22
N ILE A 729 -28.25 -1.70 -23.54
CA ILE A 729 -26.98 -1.12 -23.96
C ILE A 729 -27.02 -0.97 -25.48
N PRO A 730 -27.11 0.24 -26.05
CA PRO A 730 -27.36 0.42 -27.48
C PRO A 730 -26.21 -0.05 -28.38
N ASP A 731 -24.97 0.07 -27.89
CA ASP A 731 -23.77 -0.30 -28.64
C ASP A 731 -22.60 -0.60 -27.70
N LEU A 732 -22.28 -1.88 -27.49
CA LEU A 732 -21.17 -2.28 -26.64
C LEU A 732 -19.83 -1.65 -27.03
N LYS A 733 -19.56 -1.40 -28.32
CA LYS A 733 -18.30 -0.77 -28.77
C LYS A 733 -18.16 0.68 -28.36
N ARG A 734 -19.28 1.37 -28.12
CA ARG A 734 -19.33 2.79 -27.74
C ARG A 734 -19.53 3.00 -26.24
N HIS A 735 -19.91 1.96 -25.53
CA HIS A 735 -20.19 2.02 -24.10
C HIS A 735 -19.11 1.33 -23.26
N CYS A 736 -18.43 0.30 -23.78
CA CYS A 736 -17.44 -0.47 -23.03
C CYS A 736 -16.03 -0.24 -23.56
N PHE A 737 -15.12 0.16 -22.67
CA PHE A 737 -13.70 0.36 -22.98
C PHE A 737 -12.82 -0.25 -21.90
N LEU A 738 -11.65 -0.72 -22.30
CA LEU A 738 -10.59 -1.14 -21.40
C LEU A 738 -9.51 -0.06 -21.39
N ARG A 739 -9.39 0.69 -20.30
CA ARG A 739 -8.27 1.61 -20.08
C ARG A 739 -7.06 0.80 -19.67
N TRP A 740 -6.00 0.87 -20.45
CA TRP A 740 -4.77 0.09 -20.34
C TRP A 740 -3.63 0.96 -19.82
N ASN A 741 -2.93 0.47 -18.80
CA ASN A 741 -1.79 1.09 -18.12
C ASN A 741 -2.01 2.56 -17.72
N ASN A 742 -3.25 2.93 -17.36
CA ASN A 742 -3.66 4.31 -17.06
C ASN A 742 -3.50 5.33 -18.21
N GLU A 743 -3.09 4.90 -19.40
CA GLU A 743 -2.78 5.78 -20.53
C GLU A 743 -3.89 5.81 -21.57
N ARG A 744 -4.20 4.66 -22.20
CA ARG A 744 -5.04 4.59 -23.40
C ARG A 744 -6.24 3.69 -23.19
N SER A 745 -7.38 4.03 -23.80
CA SER A 745 -8.60 3.23 -23.75
C SER A 745 -8.82 2.46 -25.05
N TYR A 746 -9.09 1.17 -24.93
CA TYR A 746 -9.32 0.25 -26.05
C TYR A 746 -10.80 -0.16 -26.08
N PRO A 747 -11.52 0.06 -27.20
CA PRO A 747 -12.91 -0.37 -27.30
C PRO A 747 -13.01 -1.90 -27.41
N VAL A 748 -14.22 -2.43 -27.19
CA VAL A 748 -14.53 -3.82 -27.53
C VAL A 748 -14.22 -4.09 -29.01
N SER A 749 -13.41 -5.11 -29.26
CA SER A 749 -12.90 -5.50 -30.57
C SER A 749 -13.75 -6.59 -31.22
N GLU A 750 -13.62 -6.73 -32.54
CA GLU A 750 -14.28 -7.77 -33.35
C GLU A 750 -13.81 -9.17 -32.99
N ILE A 751 -12.67 -9.31 -32.31
CA ILE A 751 -12.21 -10.58 -31.76
C ILE A 751 -13.21 -11.19 -30.78
N THR A 752 -14.12 -10.37 -30.21
CA THR A 752 -15.25 -10.86 -29.41
C THR A 752 -16.04 -11.94 -30.15
N TRP A 753 -16.20 -11.82 -31.47
CA TRP A 753 -16.97 -12.78 -32.28
C TRP A 753 -16.36 -14.18 -32.33
N LEU A 754 -15.09 -14.32 -31.95
CA LEU A 754 -14.36 -15.58 -31.97
C LEU A 754 -14.46 -16.35 -30.64
N LEU A 755 -14.98 -15.68 -29.60
CA LEU A 755 -15.23 -16.28 -28.28
C LEU A 755 -16.47 -17.19 -28.35
N GLU A 756 -16.58 -18.18 -27.46
CA GLU A 756 -17.71 -19.12 -27.46
C GLU A 756 -19.02 -18.44 -27.03
N ASN A 757 -18.97 -17.65 -25.96
CA ASN A 757 -20.13 -16.94 -25.41
C ASN A 757 -19.99 -15.42 -25.60
N PRO A 758 -20.05 -14.89 -26.84
CA PRO A 758 -19.76 -13.49 -27.10
C PRO A 758 -20.95 -12.60 -26.69
N LEU A 759 -20.68 -11.53 -25.93
CA LEU A 759 -21.71 -10.52 -25.62
C LEU A 759 -22.04 -9.61 -26.82
N MET A 760 -21.19 -9.64 -27.85
CA MET A 760 -21.36 -8.91 -29.10
C MET A 760 -21.20 -9.88 -30.27
N VAL A 761 -22.15 -9.91 -31.19
CA VAL A 761 -22.11 -10.75 -32.40
C VAL A 761 -22.08 -9.90 -33.67
N PRO A 762 -21.67 -10.44 -34.83
CA PRO A 762 -21.70 -9.71 -36.09
C PRO A 762 -23.07 -9.11 -36.40
N GLY A 763 -23.12 -7.81 -36.72
CA GLY A 763 -24.36 -7.10 -37.05
C GLY A 763 -25.25 -6.72 -35.86
N ARG A 764 -24.95 -7.16 -34.62
CA ARG A 764 -25.69 -6.79 -33.41
C ARG A 764 -24.74 -6.40 -32.29
N THR A 765 -24.56 -5.09 -32.11
CA THR A 765 -23.76 -4.50 -31.03
C THR A 765 -24.58 -4.10 -29.81
N ALA A 766 -25.92 -4.08 -29.94
CA ALA A 766 -26.83 -3.80 -28.83
C ALA A 766 -27.07 -5.03 -27.95
N LEU A 767 -27.08 -4.83 -26.64
CA LEU A 767 -27.29 -5.87 -25.63
C LEU A 767 -28.48 -5.49 -24.73
N ALA A 768 -29.49 -6.36 -24.65
CA ALA A 768 -30.59 -6.20 -23.71
C ALA A 768 -30.39 -7.11 -22.51
N VAL A 769 -30.61 -6.59 -21.31
CA VAL A 769 -30.56 -7.32 -20.04
C VAL A 769 -31.96 -7.28 -19.42
N GLU A 770 -32.64 -8.41 -19.50
CA GLU A 770 -34.02 -8.54 -19.02
C GLU A 770 -34.07 -8.69 -17.49
N PRO A 771 -35.14 -8.19 -16.83
CA PRO A 771 -35.32 -8.37 -15.39
C PRO A 771 -35.34 -9.85 -15.00
N GLY A 772 -34.54 -10.23 -14.00
CA GLY A 772 -34.46 -11.61 -13.49
C GLY A 772 -33.71 -12.61 -14.39
N HIS A 773 -33.19 -12.17 -15.55
CA HIS A 773 -32.48 -13.02 -16.51
C HIS A 773 -31.08 -12.45 -16.75
N PRO A 774 -30.09 -12.79 -15.91
CA PRO A 774 -28.73 -12.28 -16.08
C PRO A 774 -28.12 -12.81 -17.38
N VAL A 775 -27.41 -11.93 -18.09
CA VAL A 775 -26.70 -12.26 -19.32
C VAL A 775 -25.26 -12.59 -18.99
N ARG A 776 -24.79 -13.76 -19.43
CA ARG A 776 -23.41 -14.22 -19.23
C ARG A 776 -22.67 -14.26 -20.54
N GLY A 777 -21.42 -13.81 -20.55
CA GLY A 777 -20.57 -13.95 -21.73
C GLY A 777 -19.23 -13.22 -21.59
N ALA A 778 -18.55 -13.06 -22.72
CA ALA A 778 -17.24 -12.44 -22.78
C ALA A 778 -17.16 -11.29 -23.78
N LEU A 779 -16.32 -10.30 -23.46
CA LEU A 779 -15.91 -9.21 -24.34
C LEU A 779 -14.45 -9.42 -24.75
N GLY A 780 -14.19 -9.24 -26.05
CA GLY A 780 -12.88 -9.34 -26.63
C GLY A 780 -12.22 -7.98 -26.83
N PHE A 781 -10.94 -7.84 -26.48
CA PHE A 781 -10.12 -6.66 -26.71
C PHE A 781 -8.84 -7.03 -27.45
N LEU A 782 -8.33 -6.10 -28.27
CA LEU A 782 -7.01 -6.18 -28.86
C LEU A 782 -6.12 -5.16 -28.15
N VAL A 783 -5.15 -5.64 -27.38
CA VAL A 783 -4.31 -4.82 -26.49
C VAL A 783 -2.82 -5.00 -26.80
N PRO A 784 -1.95 -4.05 -26.45
CA PRO A 784 -0.51 -4.21 -26.63
C PRO A 784 0.03 -5.44 -25.88
N ALA A 785 1.04 -6.09 -26.47
CA ALA A 785 1.67 -7.28 -25.91
C ALA A 785 2.53 -7.00 -24.66
N GLY A 786 2.97 -5.75 -24.44
CA GLY A 786 3.82 -5.37 -23.30
C GLY A 786 3.19 -5.51 -21.91
N ALA A 787 3.92 -5.11 -20.87
CA ALA A 787 3.53 -5.30 -19.47
C ALA A 787 2.13 -4.73 -19.16
N ALA A 788 1.29 -5.54 -18.51
CA ALA A 788 -0.06 -5.19 -18.09
C ALA A 788 -0.07 -4.59 -16.67
N ARG A 789 0.57 -3.43 -16.48
CA ARG A 789 0.78 -2.84 -15.14
C ARG A 789 -0.52 -2.48 -14.43
N ALA A 790 -1.49 -1.93 -15.16
CA ALA A 790 -2.80 -1.62 -14.62
C ALA A 790 -3.86 -1.64 -15.72
N ALA A 791 -5.10 -1.95 -15.38
CA ALA A 791 -6.22 -1.67 -16.26
C ALA A 791 -7.52 -1.38 -15.50
N SER A 792 -8.39 -0.60 -16.13
CA SER A 792 -9.77 -0.44 -15.69
C SER A 792 -10.77 -0.68 -16.82
N PHE A 793 -11.90 -1.27 -16.46
CA PHE A 793 -13.07 -1.30 -17.30
C PHE A 793 -13.84 0.02 -17.15
N GLN A 794 -14.16 0.64 -18.28
CA GLN A 794 -14.90 1.89 -18.37
C GLN A 794 -16.21 1.62 -19.10
N TYR A 795 -17.31 1.76 -18.39
CA TYR A 795 -18.65 1.65 -18.93
C TYR A 795 -19.34 3.02 -18.86
N TYR A 796 -19.55 3.62 -20.02
CA TYR A 796 -20.19 4.93 -20.12
C TYR A 796 -21.69 4.78 -20.30
N ASP A 797 -22.47 5.17 -19.29
CA ASP A 797 -23.93 5.29 -19.37
C ASP A 797 -24.35 6.66 -18.83
N THR A 798 -24.90 7.50 -19.70
CA THR A 798 -25.32 8.87 -19.38
C THR A 798 -26.67 8.92 -18.67
N ALA A 799 -27.48 7.86 -18.77
CA ALA A 799 -28.81 7.83 -18.19
C ALA A 799 -28.81 7.31 -16.75
N TYR A 800 -28.00 6.28 -16.47
CA TYR A 800 -27.98 5.63 -15.16
C TYR A 800 -26.65 5.75 -14.41
N GLY A 801 -25.67 6.46 -15.00
CA GLY A 801 -24.36 6.71 -14.43
C GLY A 801 -23.30 5.75 -14.97
N HIS A 802 -22.07 6.26 -15.08
CA HIS A 802 -20.93 5.49 -15.56
C HIS A 802 -20.46 4.48 -14.51
N VAL A 803 -19.82 3.40 -14.97
CA VAL A 803 -19.13 2.43 -14.11
C VAL A 803 -17.65 2.44 -14.50
N THR A 804 -16.78 2.74 -13.54
CA THR A 804 -15.33 2.66 -13.69
C THR A 804 -14.81 1.68 -12.66
N VAL A 805 -14.11 0.64 -13.11
CA VAL A 805 -13.68 -0.47 -12.26
C VAL A 805 -12.22 -0.80 -12.52
N PRO A 806 -11.33 -0.75 -11.52
CA PRO A 806 -10.01 -1.33 -11.65
C PRO A 806 -10.13 -2.85 -11.82
N LEU A 807 -9.61 -3.38 -12.92
CA LEU A 807 -9.55 -4.83 -13.17
C LEU A 807 -8.25 -5.44 -12.64
N TRP A 808 -7.14 -4.70 -12.69
CA TRP A 808 -5.88 -5.09 -12.05
C TRP A 808 -4.95 -3.89 -11.94
N GLY A 809 -3.97 -3.98 -11.05
CA GLY A 809 -3.06 -2.88 -10.73
C GLY A 809 -3.75 -1.67 -10.11
N VAL A 810 -3.00 -0.60 -9.95
CA VAL A 810 -3.49 0.68 -9.39
C VAL A 810 -3.91 1.60 -10.52
N THR A 811 -5.15 2.07 -10.48
CA THR A 811 -5.71 2.99 -11.47
C THR A 811 -5.65 4.42 -10.97
N ARG A 812 -4.95 5.29 -11.70
CA ARG A 812 -4.91 6.72 -11.33
C ARG A 812 -6.30 7.33 -11.54
N LYS A 813 -6.78 8.09 -10.55
CA LYS A 813 -8.01 8.89 -10.68
C LYS A 813 -7.89 9.74 -11.94
N SER A 814 -8.70 9.45 -12.96
CA SER A 814 -8.96 10.43 -13.99
C SER A 814 -9.69 11.57 -13.33
N GLU A 815 -9.17 12.80 -13.43
CA GLU A 815 -9.94 13.97 -13.05
C GLU A 815 -11.32 13.85 -13.71
N PRO A 816 -12.42 13.91 -12.94
CA PRO A 816 -13.73 13.91 -13.54
C PRO A 816 -13.77 15.11 -14.48
N VAL A 817 -13.93 14.88 -15.79
CA VAL A 817 -14.26 15.96 -16.72
C VAL A 817 -15.53 16.58 -16.15
N PRO A 818 -15.52 17.86 -15.74
CA PRO A 818 -16.64 18.46 -15.04
C PRO A 818 -17.79 18.66 -16.03
N MET A 819 -18.51 17.59 -16.36
CA MET A 819 -19.61 17.60 -17.32
C MET A 819 -20.73 18.54 -16.88
N GLU A 820 -20.85 18.78 -15.57
CA GLU A 820 -21.77 19.74 -14.96
C GLU A 820 -21.54 21.19 -15.41
N THR A 821 -20.31 21.49 -15.88
CA THR A 821 -19.95 22.80 -16.44
C THR A 821 -20.25 22.93 -17.93
N LEU A 822 -20.58 21.82 -18.61
CA LEU A 822 -20.91 21.85 -20.03
C LEU A 822 -22.39 22.22 -20.23
N PRO A 823 -22.71 23.07 -21.24
CA PRO A 823 -24.08 23.36 -21.61
C PRO A 823 -24.89 22.07 -21.91
N GLN A 824 -26.09 22.00 -21.33
CA GLN A 824 -27.04 20.89 -21.53
C GLN A 824 -27.97 21.12 -22.73
N GLU A 825 -28.06 22.36 -23.22
CA GLU A 825 -28.87 22.71 -24.38
C GLU A 825 -28.04 22.65 -25.67
N ALA A 826 -28.66 22.18 -26.77
CA ALA A 826 -28.01 22.12 -28.07
C ALA A 826 -27.81 23.54 -28.63
N PRO A 827 -26.59 23.94 -29.02
CA PRO A 827 -26.32 25.26 -29.55
C PRO A 827 -26.95 25.41 -30.93
N THR A 828 -27.32 26.64 -31.29
CA THR A 828 -27.94 26.97 -32.59
C THR A 828 -27.06 26.64 -33.79
N ARG A 829 -25.73 26.51 -33.62
CA ARG A 829 -24.79 26.17 -34.70
C ARG A 829 -23.96 24.93 -34.34
N LEU A 830 -23.82 24.01 -35.29
CA LEU A 830 -23.01 22.79 -35.14
C LEU A 830 -21.53 23.08 -34.85
N SER A 831 -21.01 24.22 -35.34
CA SER A 831 -19.65 24.69 -35.09
C SER A 831 -19.38 25.13 -33.65
N GLU A 832 -20.44 25.37 -32.88
CA GLU A 832 -20.36 25.73 -31.45
C GLU A 832 -20.39 24.47 -30.57
N THR A 833 -20.75 23.33 -31.13
CA THR A 833 -20.92 22.05 -30.45
C THR A 833 -19.60 21.34 -30.19
N PHE A 834 -18.66 21.43 -31.16
CA PHE A 834 -17.35 20.78 -31.09
C PHE A 834 -16.30 21.68 -31.75
N SER A 835 -15.06 21.61 -31.28
CA SER A 835 -13.91 22.17 -32.00
C SER A 835 -12.86 21.11 -32.23
N PHE A 836 -12.32 21.04 -33.45
CA PHE A 836 -11.18 20.20 -33.78
C PHE A 836 -9.90 21.03 -33.77
N ARG A 837 -8.93 20.65 -32.95
CA ARG A 837 -7.60 21.27 -32.89
C ARG A 837 -6.59 20.31 -33.48
N VAL A 838 -5.91 20.71 -34.55
CA VAL A 838 -4.75 19.95 -35.04
C VAL A 838 -3.56 20.23 -34.12
N THR A 839 -3.00 19.18 -33.53
CA THR A 839 -1.88 19.24 -32.58
C THR A 839 -0.55 18.83 -33.22
N GLY A 840 -0.59 18.11 -34.35
CA GLY A 840 0.62 17.71 -35.06
C GLY A 840 0.32 17.18 -36.45
N ILE A 841 1.30 17.31 -37.35
CA ILE A 841 1.28 16.69 -38.67
C ILE A 841 2.65 16.04 -38.90
N SER A 842 2.66 14.79 -39.36
CA SER A 842 3.90 14.09 -39.72
C SER A 842 3.68 13.19 -40.92
N ASP A 843 4.65 13.12 -41.82
CA ASP A 843 4.65 12.17 -42.93
C ASP A 843 5.51 10.96 -42.57
N LYS A 844 5.02 9.75 -42.90
CA LYS A 844 5.72 8.49 -42.66
C LYS A 844 5.59 7.56 -43.85
N ASP A 845 6.68 6.91 -44.24
CA ASP A 845 6.66 5.91 -45.31
C ASP A 845 5.97 4.61 -44.88
N ARG A 846 5.82 4.42 -43.56
CA ARG A 846 5.20 3.24 -42.97
C ARG A 846 4.41 3.60 -41.71
N ILE A 847 3.20 3.06 -41.59
CA ILE A 847 2.42 3.04 -40.35
C ILE A 847 2.27 1.59 -39.92
N ASP A 848 2.88 1.25 -38.79
CA ASP A 848 2.91 -0.12 -38.27
C ASP A 848 3.46 -1.11 -39.33
N ARG A 849 2.69 -2.12 -39.74
CA ARG A 849 3.04 -3.07 -40.82
C ARG A 849 2.60 -2.63 -42.22
N VAL A 850 1.96 -1.46 -42.36
CA VAL A 850 1.46 -0.99 -43.66
C VAL A 850 2.45 0.01 -44.24
N GLU A 851 3.08 -0.35 -45.36
CA GLU A 851 3.92 0.56 -46.14
C GLU A 851 3.04 1.43 -47.05
N ALA A 852 3.46 2.68 -47.23
CA ALA A 852 2.86 3.52 -48.24
C ALA A 852 3.22 2.93 -49.62
N GLY A 853 2.25 2.89 -50.54
CA GLY A 853 2.51 2.40 -51.90
C GLY A 853 3.64 3.16 -52.59
N GLU A 854 4.20 2.57 -53.64
CA GLU A 854 5.38 3.10 -54.34
C GLU A 854 5.28 4.61 -54.66
N GLY A 855 6.22 5.40 -54.13
CA GLY A 855 6.25 6.86 -54.28
C GLY A 855 5.27 7.65 -53.38
N GLY A 856 4.59 6.99 -52.44
CA GLY A 856 3.65 7.58 -51.49
C GLY A 856 4.19 7.67 -50.06
N VAL A 857 3.55 8.51 -49.25
CA VAL A 857 3.76 8.58 -47.79
C VAL A 857 2.41 8.63 -47.09
N PHE A 858 2.34 8.16 -45.85
CA PHE A 858 1.21 8.43 -44.97
C PHE A 858 1.37 9.78 -44.29
N ARG A 859 0.43 10.69 -44.56
CA ARG A 859 0.30 11.91 -43.78
C ARG A 859 -0.58 11.68 -42.55
N ILE A 860 0.04 11.67 -41.38
CA ILE A 860 -0.62 11.54 -40.08
C ILE A 860 -0.98 12.93 -39.59
N ILE A 861 -2.26 13.14 -39.27
CA ILE A 861 -2.76 14.36 -38.64
C ILE A 861 -3.20 13.98 -37.25
N GLN A 862 -2.50 14.51 -36.24
CA GLN A 862 -2.89 14.41 -34.85
C GLN A 862 -3.78 15.60 -34.52
N GLY A 863 -4.89 15.33 -33.84
CA GLY A 863 -5.77 16.40 -33.40
C GLY A 863 -6.73 15.96 -32.31
N GLU A 864 -7.25 16.95 -31.61
CA GLU A 864 -8.16 16.81 -30.49
C GLU A 864 -9.55 17.28 -30.90
N TRP A 865 -10.55 16.42 -30.71
CA TRP A 865 -11.95 16.83 -30.76
C TRP A 865 -12.38 17.25 -29.36
N ILE A 866 -12.64 18.54 -29.19
CA ILE A 866 -13.09 19.12 -27.94
C ILE A 866 -14.60 19.30 -28.04
N SER A 867 -15.34 18.51 -27.27
CA SER A 867 -16.76 18.75 -27.10
C SER A 867 -17.00 19.97 -26.20
N ARG A 868 -17.94 20.81 -26.62
CA ARG A 868 -18.34 22.02 -25.88
C ARG A 868 -19.71 21.88 -25.26
N ILE A 869 -20.34 20.69 -25.36
CA ILE A 869 -21.65 20.37 -24.80
C ILE A 869 -21.69 18.92 -24.35
N GLN A 870 -22.71 18.54 -23.58
CA GLN A 870 -22.90 17.15 -23.17
C GLN A 870 -23.66 16.33 -24.25
N ALA A 871 -23.05 16.11 -25.43
CA ALA A 871 -23.66 15.33 -26.51
C ALA A 871 -22.69 14.38 -27.22
N HIS A 872 -23.22 13.24 -27.68
CA HIS A 872 -22.46 12.29 -28.51
C HIS A 872 -22.23 12.85 -29.92
N VAL A 873 -20.96 12.92 -30.35
CA VAL A 873 -20.61 13.12 -31.76
C VAL A 873 -20.86 11.82 -32.50
N ARG A 874 -21.92 11.75 -33.31
CA ARG A 874 -22.08 10.68 -34.30
C ARG A 874 -21.42 11.11 -35.61
N LEU A 875 -20.09 11.02 -35.67
CA LEU A 875 -19.30 11.26 -36.88
C LEU A 875 -18.82 9.91 -37.41
N GLU A 876 -18.97 9.70 -38.72
CA GLU A 876 -18.31 8.61 -39.46
C GLU A 876 -17.13 9.23 -40.22
N PRO A 877 -15.91 9.23 -39.66
CA PRO A 877 -14.81 10.05 -40.14
C PRO A 877 -14.38 9.64 -41.55
N MET A 878 -14.36 8.33 -41.84
CA MET A 878 -14.10 7.79 -43.18
C MET A 878 -15.04 8.34 -44.26
N GLU A 879 -16.29 8.64 -43.90
CA GLU A 879 -17.26 9.22 -44.83
C GLU A 879 -17.14 10.74 -44.95
N ARG A 880 -16.85 11.42 -43.83
CA ARG A 880 -17.01 12.88 -43.68
C ARG A 880 -15.72 13.68 -43.70
N ILE A 881 -14.57 13.06 -43.42
CA ILE A 881 -13.26 13.72 -43.38
C ILE A 881 -12.49 13.44 -44.67
N ARG A 882 -11.91 14.50 -45.23
CA ARG A 882 -11.03 14.47 -46.40
C ARG A 882 -9.84 15.39 -46.14
N LEU A 883 -8.65 14.96 -46.52
CA LEU A 883 -7.48 15.84 -46.61
C LEU A 883 -7.51 16.57 -47.95
N LEU A 884 -7.62 17.89 -47.90
CA LEU A 884 -7.53 18.76 -49.06
C LEU A 884 -6.07 19.14 -49.30
N VAL A 885 -5.56 18.84 -50.49
CA VAL A 885 -4.24 19.27 -50.95
C VAL A 885 -4.42 20.07 -52.23
N GLN A 886 -3.97 21.31 -52.24
CA GLN A 886 -3.96 22.15 -53.43
C GLN A 886 -2.56 22.10 -54.06
N ASP A 887 -2.50 21.72 -55.33
CA ASP A 887 -1.28 21.73 -56.14
C ASP A 887 -1.47 22.63 -57.39
N GLU A 888 -0.43 22.73 -58.22
CA GLU A 888 -0.43 23.53 -59.45
C GLU A 888 -1.49 23.09 -60.49
N LYS A 889 -2.02 21.87 -60.34
CA LYS A 889 -3.05 21.27 -61.20
C LYS A 889 -4.45 21.33 -60.60
N GLY A 890 -4.60 21.90 -59.40
CA GLY A 890 -5.89 22.14 -58.74
C GLY A 890 -6.01 21.49 -57.36
N ILE A 891 -7.25 21.34 -56.90
CA ILE A 891 -7.57 20.80 -55.58
C ILE A 891 -7.79 19.29 -55.65
N ARG A 892 -7.07 18.52 -54.83
CA ARG A 892 -7.27 17.08 -54.62
C ARG A 892 -7.77 16.80 -53.21
N LEU A 893 -8.68 15.83 -53.11
CA LEU A 893 -9.25 15.36 -51.83
C LEU A 893 -8.87 13.90 -51.59
N PHE A 894 -8.18 13.63 -50.48
CA PHE A 894 -7.79 12.29 -50.07
C PHE A 894 -8.71 11.80 -48.94
N ARG A 895 -9.16 10.55 -49.00
CA ARG A 895 -9.92 9.92 -47.91
C ARG A 895 -8.96 9.50 -46.80
N LEU A 896 -9.48 9.38 -45.58
CA LEU A 896 -8.76 8.67 -44.51
C LEU A 896 -8.43 7.26 -44.99
N HIS A 897 -7.21 6.82 -44.69
CA HIS A 897 -6.78 5.48 -45.05
C HIS A 897 -7.41 4.46 -44.08
N PRO A 898 -7.83 3.26 -44.54
CA PRO A 898 -8.44 2.24 -43.66
C PRO A 898 -7.56 1.80 -42.49
N VAL A 899 -6.25 2.06 -42.53
CA VAL A 899 -5.34 1.81 -41.40
C VAL A 899 -5.72 2.62 -40.16
N THR A 900 -6.37 3.79 -40.32
CA THR A 900 -6.77 4.65 -39.21
C THR A 900 -7.74 3.97 -38.25
N SER A 901 -8.62 3.09 -38.74
CA SER A 901 -9.57 2.35 -37.88
C SER A 901 -8.91 1.30 -36.99
N ARG A 902 -7.61 1.01 -37.23
CA ARG A 902 -6.80 0.09 -36.43
C ARG A 902 -5.91 0.84 -35.42
N LEU A 903 -5.85 2.17 -35.50
CA LEU A 903 -5.05 2.98 -34.57
C LEU A 903 -5.87 3.28 -33.30
N PRO A 904 -5.28 3.18 -32.09
CA PRO A 904 -5.95 3.60 -30.85
C PRO A 904 -6.38 5.06 -30.93
N LEU A 905 -7.65 5.35 -30.64
CA LEU A 905 -8.26 6.68 -30.79
C LEU A 905 -8.21 7.25 -32.22
N GLY A 906 -7.90 6.40 -33.21
CA GLY A 906 -8.05 6.70 -34.62
C GLY A 906 -9.53 6.81 -34.98
N TYR A 907 -9.86 7.84 -35.76
CA TYR A 907 -11.20 8.17 -36.21
C TYR A 907 -11.49 7.57 -37.59
#